data_AF-A0A0Q7ZEX7-F1
#
_entry.id   AF-A0A0Q7ZEX7-F1
#
_cell.length_a   1.000
_cell.length_b   1.000
_cell.length_c   1.000
_cell.angle_alpha   90.00
_cell.angle_beta   90.00
_cell.angle_gamma   90.00
#
_symmetry.space_group_name_H-M   'P 1'
#
loop_
_entity.id
_entity.type
_entity.pdbx_description
1 polymer ?
#
loop_
_entity_poly.entity_id
_entity_poly.type
_entity_poly.pdbx_seq_one_letter_code
_entity_poly.pdbx_strand_id
1 'polypeptide(L)'
;MLPVTVPASQGDAAHPSAGRRVDTALLALDEHLFNPAAAAWLVIDAGNTAVPRVDVPSLDAGLELIGKGRVAALVGHLRDSVGVVDVDVPSEFGNFLAAEIADWLRRRGAWVLERPSGGAKGRWHIFFAHTDYRYSPAAQRTGLAAEVTDFLIGLAADVKVPAHELDLREAVRPLTSPHRHGAVTRPKGNLRHALRDLQRILPERPEPTPLRRRPRATTAVGASSSISTNDNTAVVVPLLFHRWRRELRPDWRRYLLHGHIPAGTWTTGATRSRNADQVDRSLLEISCTRELVWAVGDPQIAWRIIRESHPTVMTKAKHQGEAWWLNNWWNKTVEAADAFRNTTDTGPRGLTNEGPPAEVAAAVAAGRTQLAALAWTVSARQRPALLLVGHHLLDRVLRAGKLRVPCPERDLVLDTGLTDRKTIRAALRLFNGRLGTLHTDCLSPIERDSTSYEFEINIPSQVGGREIPPPVFHTPPPARGLWSTLPRTSHSLWRTLQASPGPTDLTELVVKSGLVEKPEDVPSKSQRSTAKTALAALSHAGLATVDEDGRWSAATRPRSMNVDRRASAAYARQLAIVEEERAAYRVGATSSWTAGRARAIKSELAKQKAWWDNLSPAARAERSSSKRLEFEQMSLTQQSALKARIAERRARAGLDELEHYCAWLRSIPADEFVARSLDRKARFQRLSPAERGASIAAWDQHRRRYGLQTQQPGSSVRPARSAAEERQALLPDGENVRDAAFLERQGALFQGTDHLATG
;
A
#
# COMPACT_ATOMS: atom_id res chain seq x y z
N MET A 1 15.64 -11.89 -16.04
CA MET A 1 15.99 -10.44 -15.93
C MET A 1 15.45 -9.72 -17.16
N LEU A 2 15.02 -8.47 -17.00
CA LEU A 2 14.72 -7.61 -18.15
C LEU A 2 16.04 -7.12 -18.78
N PRO A 3 16.06 -6.84 -20.09
CA PRO A 3 17.21 -6.19 -20.71
C PRO A 3 17.28 -4.71 -20.27
N VAL A 4 18.28 -4.37 -19.48
CA VAL A 4 18.64 -2.96 -19.21
C VAL A 4 19.42 -2.42 -20.40
N THR A 5 19.16 -1.18 -20.78
CA THR A 5 19.86 -0.47 -21.85
C THR A 5 20.56 0.74 -21.25
N VAL A 6 21.90 0.79 -21.37
CA VAL A 6 22.68 1.94 -20.93
C VAL A 6 22.76 2.95 -22.08
N PRO A 7 22.35 4.22 -21.90
CA PRO A 7 22.52 5.24 -22.93
C PRO A 7 24.00 5.59 -23.13
N ALA A 8 24.35 6.09 -24.31
CA ALA A 8 25.70 6.52 -24.61
C ALA A 8 26.11 7.70 -23.71
N SER A 9 27.28 7.63 -23.07
CA SER A 9 27.90 8.83 -22.49
C SER A 9 28.33 9.79 -23.61
N GLN A 10 28.50 11.09 -23.32
CA GLN A 10 28.82 12.09 -24.36
C GLN A 10 30.11 11.83 -25.16
N GLY A 11 31.05 11.01 -24.65
CA GLY A 11 32.24 10.59 -25.40
C GLY A 11 32.03 9.42 -26.37
N ASP A 12 30.86 8.77 -26.35
CA ASP A 12 30.59 7.48 -26.99
C ASP A 12 29.78 7.61 -28.29
N ALA A 13 29.47 8.84 -28.73
CA ALA A 13 28.70 9.14 -29.95
C ALA A 13 29.36 8.63 -31.25
N ALA A 14 30.65 8.28 -31.21
CA ALA A 14 31.39 7.69 -32.32
C ALA A 14 31.61 6.17 -32.21
N HIS A 15 31.14 5.51 -31.13
CA HIS A 15 31.40 4.08 -30.90
C HIS A 15 30.18 3.21 -31.28
N PRO A 16 30.35 2.08 -32.00
CA PRO A 16 29.25 1.25 -32.52
C PRO A 16 28.47 0.44 -31.44
N SER A 17 28.41 0.93 -30.21
CA SER A 17 27.78 0.28 -29.05
C SER A 17 26.88 1.19 -28.21
N ALA A 18 26.53 2.38 -28.71
CA ALA A 18 25.49 3.23 -28.13
C ALA A 18 24.14 2.49 -28.02
N GLY A 19 23.42 2.62 -26.91
CA GLY A 19 22.11 1.99 -26.72
C GLY A 19 22.16 0.46 -26.52
N ARG A 20 23.26 -0.08 -26.00
CA ARG A 20 23.50 -1.52 -25.88
C ARG A 20 22.67 -2.18 -24.77
N ARG A 21 22.03 -3.32 -25.10
CA ARG A 21 21.51 -4.28 -24.11
C ARG A 21 22.65 -4.79 -23.23
N VAL A 22 22.52 -4.59 -21.92
CA VAL A 22 23.40 -5.14 -20.90
C VAL A 22 23.33 -6.68 -20.90
N ASP A 23 24.48 -7.34 -20.75
CA ASP A 23 24.53 -8.80 -20.57
C ASP A 23 23.88 -9.17 -19.23
N THR A 24 22.89 -10.05 -19.26
CA THR A 24 22.16 -10.49 -18.07
C THR A 24 23.05 -11.14 -17.02
N ALA A 25 24.15 -11.80 -17.40
CA ALA A 25 25.11 -12.35 -16.45
C ALA A 25 25.95 -11.25 -15.76
N LEU A 26 26.23 -10.16 -16.47
CA LEU A 26 26.97 -9.00 -15.95
C LEU A 26 26.10 -8.20 -14.95
N LEU A 27 24.83 -7.95 -15.31
CA LEU A 27 23.85 -7.35 -14.40
C LEU A 27 23.62 -8.22 -13.16
N ALA A 28 23.51 -9.54 -13.35
CA ALA A 28 23.36 -10.49 -12.24
C ALA A 28 24.56 -10.49 -11.29
N LEU A 29 25.79 -10.33 -11.80
CA LEU A 29 26.99 -10.16 -10.98
C LEU A 29 26.91 -8.87 -10.17
N ASP A 30 26.57 -7.73 -10.79
CA ASP A 30 26.40 -6.47 -10.04
C ASP A 30 25.31 -6.57 -8.95
N GLU A 31 24.17 -7.22 -9.23
CA GLU A 31 23.12 -7.50 -8.23
C GLU A 31 23.60 -8.35 -7.03
N HIS A 32 24.67 -9.15 -7.17
CA HIS A 32 25.25 -9.91 -6.06
C HIS A 32 26.44 -9.22 -5.41
N LEU A 33 27.18 -8.35 -6.11
CA LEU A 33 28.40 -7.69 -5.64
C LEU A 33 28.13 -6.37 -4.89
N PHE A 34 27.08 -5.63 -5.27
CA PHE A 34 26.81 -4.29 -4.74
C PHE A 34 25.71 -4.28 -3.68
N ASN A 35 25.78 -3.29 -2.80
CA ASN A 35 24.75 -3.05 -1.79
C ASN A 35 23.51 -2.40 -2.47
N PRO A 36 22.31 -3.01 -2.40
CA PRO A 36 21.11 -2.49 -3.05
C PRO A 36 20.49 -1.26 -2.37
N ALA A 37 21.01 -0.79 -1.23
CA ALA A 37 20.50 0.39 -0.55
C ALA A 37 20.70 1.66 -1.41
N ALA A 38 19.69 2.53 -1.50
CA ALA A 38 19.76 3.75 -2.34
C ALA A 38 20.95 4.68 -2.02
N ALA A 39 21.39 4.76 -0.75
CA ALA A 39 22.54 5.57 -0.37
C ALA A 39 23.90 4.95 -0.74
N ALA A 40 23.92 3.72 -1.24
CA ALA A 40 25.11 3.06 -1.78
C ALA A 40 25.38 3.42 -3.25
N TRP A 41 24.46 4.14 -3.92
CA TRP A 41 24.55 4.48 -5.33
C TRP A 41 24.84 5.98 -5.54
N LEU A 42 25.84 6.28 -6.37
CA LEU A 42 26.27 7.62 -6.71
C LEU A 42 26.48 7.75 -8.23
N VAL A 43 25.93 8.79 -8.84
CA VAL A 43 26.29 9.20 -10.21
C VAL A 43 27.42 10.22 -10.19
N ILE A 44 28.35 10.10 -11.14
CA ILE A 44 29.48 11.02 -11.34
C ILE A 44 29.51 11.58 -12.76
N ASP A 45 30.11 12.76 -12.90
CA ASP A 45 30.41 13.40 -14.18
C ASP A 45 31.74 12.94 -14.80
N ALA A 46 32.05 13.46 -16.00
CA ALA A 46 33.29 13.17 -16.71
C ALA A 46 34.55 13.64 -15.93
N GLY A 47 34.41 14.70 -15.12
CA GLY A 47 35.42 15.22 -14.22
C GLY A 47 35.60 14.40 -12.93
N ASN A 48 34.96 13.23 -12.83
CA ASN A 48 34.99 12.36 -11.64
C ASN A 48 34.38 13.01 -10.39
N THR A 49 33.50 14.01 -10.56
CA THR A 49 32.79 14.68 -9.46
C THR A 49 31.38 14.13 -9.31
N ALA A 50 30.92 14.00 -8.06
CA ALA A 50 29.55 13.59 -7.74
C ALA A 50 28.51 14.55 -8.35
N VAL A 51 27.53 14.03 -9.10
CA VAL A 51 26.44 14.85 -9.63
C VAL A 51 25.51 15.22 -8.44
N PRO A 52 25.40 16.51 -8.08
CA PRO A 52 24.71 16.93 -6.88
C PRO A 52 23.18 16.76 -7.02
N ARG A 53 22.51 16.54 -5.88
CA ARG A 53 21.04 16.40 -5.72
C ARG A 53 20.41 15.14 -6.32
N VAL A 54 21.12 14.35 -7.11
CA VAL A 54 20.62 13.07 -7.64
C VAL A 54 20.73 11.96 -6.59
N ASP A 55 19.59 11.52 -6.05
CA ASP A 55 19.50 10.34 -5.18
C ASP A 55 19.16 9.09 -6.02
N VAL A 56 20.15 8.25 -6.30
CA VAL A 56 19.96 7.07 -7.16
C VAL A 56 19.29 5.92 -6.38
N PRO A 57 18.06 5.50 -6.71
CA PRO A 57 17.32 4.56 -5.88
C PRO A 57 17.69 3.08 -6.10
N SER A 58 18.30 2.74 -7.23
CA SER A 58 18.71 1.39 -7.61
C SER A 58 19.77 1.40 -8.71
N LEU A 59 20.44 0.26 -8.92
CA LEU A 59 21.33 0.03 -10.07
C LEU A 59 20.66 0.40 -11.40
N ASP A 60 19.47 -0.15 -11.68
CA ASP A 60 18.75 0.09 -12.95
C ASP A 60 18.45 1.58 -13.17
N ALA A 61 17.99 2.29 -12.13
CA ALA A 61 17.72 3.72 -12.20
C ALA A 61 19.01 4.53 -12.41
N GLY A 62 20.12 4.12 -11.79
CA GLY A 62 21.44 4.71 -12.01
C GLY A 62 21.94 4.51 -13.44
N LEU A 63 21.74 3.31 -14.01
CA LEU A 63 22.14 2.98 -15.38
C LEU A 63 21.33 3.75 -16.43
N GLU A 64 20.05 4.00 -16.18
CA GLU A 64 19.20 4.83 -17.04
C GLU A 64 19.53 6.33 -16.99
N LEU A 65 20.26 6.80 -15.98
CA LEU A 65 20.71 8.20 -15.88
C LEU A 65 21.99 8.46 -16.67
N ILE A 66 22.78 7.42 -16.98
CA ILE A 66 24.03 7.55 -17.75
C ILE A 66 23.74 8.18 -19.11
N GLY A 67 24.54 9.18 -19.50
CA GLY A 67 24.36 9.93 -20.73
C GLY A 67 23.34 11.06 -20.66
N LYS A 68 22.58 11.21 -19.55
CA LYS A 68 21.65 12.33 -19.34
C LYS A 68 22.30 13.46 -18.56
N GLY A 69 22.10 14.69 -19.02
CA GLY A 69 22.70 15.88 -18.41
C GLY A 69 24.21 15.74 -18.24
N ARG A 70 24.69 15.85 -17.00
CA ARG A 70 26.12 15.70 -16.65
C ARG A 70 26.52 14.29 -16.18
N VAL A 71 25.61 13.30 -16.19
CA VAL A 71 25.87 11.96 -15.66
C VAL A 71 26.68 11.14 -16.67
N ALA A 72 27.94 10.83 -16.32
CA ALA A 72 28.86 10.08 -17.17
C ALA A 72 29.04 8.61 -16.73
N ALA A 73 28.97 8.32 -15.43
CA ALA A 73 29.11 6.96 -14.90
C ALA A 73 28.38 6.78 -13.56
N LEU A 74 28.12 5.52 -13.21
CA LEU A 74 27.57 5.09 -11.93
C LEU A 74 28.68 4.50 -11.05
N VAL A 75 28.62 4.77 -9.74
CA VAL A 75 29.46 4.20 -8.70
C VAL A 75 28.55 3.56 -7.65
N GLY A 76 28.93 2.37 -7.17
CA GLY A 76 28.23 1.67 -6.10
C GLY A 76 29.17 1.32 -4.95
N HIS A 77 28.64 1.21 -3.72
CA HIS A 77 29.33 0.53 -2.62
C HIS A 77 29.09 -0.98 -2.69
N LEU A 78 30.14 -1.74 -2.42
CA LEU A 78 30.09 -3.20 -2.35
C LEU A 78 29.32 -3.67 -1.10
N ARG A 79 28.82 -4.90 -1.13
CA ARG A 79 28.24 -5.57 0.04
C ARG A 79 29.34 -6.07 0.99
N ASP A 80 28.95 -6.37 2.23
CA ASP A 80 29.74 -7.23 3.12
C ASP A 80 30.08 -8.57 2.42
N SER A 81 31.28 -9.09 2.70
CA SER A 81 31.90 -10.25 2.04
C SER A 81 32.41 -10.03 0.60
N VAL A 82 32.38 -8.80 0.07
CA VAL A 82 32.91 -8.44 -1.26
C VAL A 82 33.86 -7.25 -1.17
N GLY A 83 35.02 -7.36 -1.81
CA GLY A 83 36.03 -6.30 -1.90
C GLY A 83 36.50 -6.06 -3.34
N VAL A 84 37.23 -4.97 -3.55
CA VAL A 84 37.87 -4.68 -4.84
C VAL A 84 39.22 -4.00 -4.63
N VAL A 85 40.24 -4.47 -5.34
CA VAL A 85 41.53 -3.78 -5.46
C VAL A 85 41.51 -2.94 -6.73
N ASP A 86 41.79 -1.65 -6.62
CA ASP A 86 42.04 -0.75 -7.77
C ASP A 86 43.55 -0.69 -8.03
N VAL A 87 43.95 -1.07 -9.23
CA VAL A 87 45.32 -1.05 -9.75
C VAL A 87 45.40 0.12 -10.73
N ASP A 88 45.94 1.25 -10.27
CA ASP A 88 46.09 2.47 -11.07
C ASP A 88 47.43 2.54 -11.84
N VAL A 89 48.23 1.47 -11.75
CA VAL A 89 49.48 1.29 -12.51
C VAL A 89 49.17 1.08 -14.01
N PRO A 90 49.68 1.91 -14.93
CA PRO A 90 49.50 1.72 -16.37
C PRO A 90 50.47 0.68 -16.96
N SER A 91 50.32 0.40 -18.27
CA SER A 91 51.17 -0.50 -19.09
C SER A 91 51.08 -2.00 -18.75
N GLU A 92 51.91 -2.82 -19.41
CA GLU A 92 52.02 -4.26 -19.15
C GLU A 92 52.42 -4.57 -17.70
N PHE A 93 53.08 -3.63 -17.00
CA PHE A 93 53.40 -3.79 -15.59
C PHE A 93 52.15 -3.87 -14.71
N GLY A 94 51.14 -3.04 -14.98
CA GLY A 94 49.82 -3.15 -14.33
C GLY A 94 49.09 -4.47 -14.66
N ASN A 95 49.29 -5.03 -15.85
CA ASN A 95 48.76 -6.37 -16.20
C ASN A 95 49.41 -7.48 -15.36
N PHE A 96 50.72 -7.39 -15.11
CA PHE A 96 51.45 -8.33 -14.24
C PHE A 96 50.98 -8.23 -12.78
N LEU A 97 50.92 -7.02 -12.22
CA LEU A 97 50.45 -6.79 -10.84
C LEU A 97 49.01 -7.28 -10.63
N ALA A 98 48.12 -7.03 -11.60
CA ALA A 98 46.75 -7.56 -11.58
C ALA A 98 46.69 -9.09 -11.54
N ALA A 99 47.60 -9.79 -12.24
CA ALA A 99 47.66 -11.24 -12.23
C ALA A 99 48.19 -11.78 -10.88
N GLU A 100 49.24 -11.19 -10.32
CA GLU A 100 49.81 -11.61 -9.03
C GLU A 100 48.80 -11.38 -7.88
N ILE A 101 48.12 -10.23 -7.86
CA ILE A 101 47.06 -9.94 -6.87
C ILE A 101 45.90 -10.95 -7.01
N ALA A 102 45.49 -11.26 -8.23
CA ALA A 102 44.42 -12.22 -8.48
C ALA A 102 44.81 -13.65 -8.06
N ASP A 103 46.07 -14.07 -8.25
CA ASP A 103 46.53 -15.38 -7.80
C ASP A 103 46.69 -15.46 -6.28
N TRP A 104 47.27 -14.43 -5.65
CA TRP A 104 47.38 -14.33 -4.18
C TRP A 104 46.01 -14.46 -3.48
N LEU A 105 44.96 -13.87 -4.05
CA LEU A 105 43.58 -13.97 -3.56
C LEU A 105 43.00 -15.37 -3.77
N ARG A 106 43.21 -15.98 -4.95
CA ARG A 106 42.76 -17.36 -5.25
C ARG A 106 43.42 -18.39 -4.32
N ARG A 107 44.71 -18.25 -4.03
CA ARG A 107 45.47 -19.10 -3.09
C ARG A 107 44.89 -19.06 -1.65
N ARG A 108 44.10 -18.03 -1.31
CA ARG A 108 43.36 -17.88 -0.04
C ARG A 108 41.88 -18.26 -0.14
N GLY A 109 41.46 -18.96 -1.20
CA GLY A 109 40.08 -19.42 -1.37
C GLY A 109 39.06 -18.32 -1.71
N ALA A 110 39.50 -17.08 -1.96
CA ALA A 110 38.61 -16.04 -2.43
C ALA A 110 38.16 -16.30 -3.88
N TRP A 111 36.89 -16.02 -4.16
CA TRP A 111 36.43 -15.84 -5.54
C TRP A 111 37.05 -14.57 -6.12
N VAL A 112 37.48 -14.58 -7.39
CA VAL A 112 38.16 -13.44 -8.02
C VAL A 112 37.65 -13.21 -9.44
N LEU A 113 37.37 -11.95 -9.78
CA LEU A 113 36.98 -11.49 -11.11
C LEU A 113 37.80 -10.26 -11.53
N GLU A 114 38.62 -10.42 -12.56
CA GLU A 114 39.48 -9.37 -13.12
C GLU A 114 38.72 -8.53 -14.16
N ARG A 115 38.70 -7.20 -14.02
CA ARG A 115 38.12 -6.27 -15.00
C ARG A 115 39.07 -5.11 -15.30
N PRO A 116 39.31 -4.73 -16.57
CA PRO A 116 40.05 -3.49 -16.85
C PRO A 116 39.26 -2.28 -16.31
N SER A 117 39.94 -1.26 -15.79
CA SER A 117 39.27 -0.14 -15.12
C SER A 117 38.51 0.78 -16.09
N GLY A 118 38.97 0.84 -17.35
CA GLY A 118 38.47 1.71 -18.43
C GLY A 118 39.19 3.05 -18.54
N GLY A 119 40.23 3.28 -17.71
CA GLY A 119 41.22 4.34 -17.90
C GLY A 119 42.32 3.92 -18.88
N ALA A 120 43.57 4.23 -18.55
CA ALA A 120 44.73 3.80 -19.32
C ALA A 120 44.86 2.26 -19.37
N LYS A 121 45.44 1.73 -20.47
CA LYS A 121 45.83 0.32 -20.56
C LYS A 121 46.74 -0.05 -19.39
N GLY A 122 46.57 -1.23 -18.82
CA GLY A 122 47.29 -1.70 -17.64
C GLY A 122 46.54 -1.53 -16.32
N ARG A 123 45.51 -0.66 -16.26
CA ARG A 123 44.75 -0.41 -15.02
C ARG A 123 43.58 -1.38 -14.84
N TRP A 124 43.42 -1.92 -13.63
CA TRP A 124 42.47 -3.00 -13.32
C TRP A 124 41.67 -2.76 -12.04
N HIS A 125 40.42 -3.25 -12.03
CA HIS A 125 39.69 -3.54 -10.80
C HIS A 125 39.67 -5.05 -10.60
N ILE A 126 40.22 -5.54 -9.49
CA ILE A 126 40.24 -6.95 -9.10
C ILE A 126 39.14 -7.14 -8.05
N PHE A 127 37.96 -7.57 -8.49
CA PHE A 127 36.85 -7.88 -7.57
C PHE A 127 37.10 -9.22 -6.90
N PHE A 128 36.82 -9.31 -5.60
CA PHE A 128 36.91 -10.58 -4.88
C PHE A 128 35.79 -10.76 -3.86
N ALA A 129 35.49 -12.01 -3.51
CA ALA A 129 34.49 -12.35 -2.52
C ALA A 129 34.97 -13.48 -1.59
N HIS A 130 34.78 -13.29 -0.29
CA HIS A 130 35.12 -14.24 0.77
C HIS A 130 34.18 -14.02 1.96
N THR A 131 33.62 -15.09 2.55
CA THR A 131 32.57 -15.01 3.59
C THR A 131 32.96 -14.10 4.74
N ASP A 132 34.23 -14.15 5.14
CA ASP A 132 34.74 -13.50 6.35
C ASP A 132 35.30 -12.09 6.07
N TYR A 133 35.33 -11.67 4.80
CA TYR A 133 35.78 -10.33 4.45
C TYR A 133 34.78 -9.26 4.92
N ARG A 134 35.27 -8.24 5.63
CA ARG A 134 34.54 -7.02 5.95
C ARG A 134 35.43 -5.83 5.63
N TYR A 135 34.92 -4.89 4.86
CA TYR A 135 35.66 -3.65 4.60
C TYR A 135 35.68 -2.79 5.86
N SER A 136 36.86 -2.21 6.15
CA SER A 136 37.06 -1.20 7.18
C SER A 136 38.03 -0.11 6.66
N PRO A 137 37.97 1.12 7.19
CA PRO A 137 39.01 2.13 6.99
C PRO A 137 40.38 1.57 7.41
N ALA A 138 41.46 1.98 6.74
CA ALA A 138 42.80 1.38 6.90
C ALA A 138 43.22 1.17 8.37
N ALA A 139 43.06 2.19 9.22
CA ALA A 139 43.38 2.15 10.66
C ALA A 139 42.52 1.21 11.52
N GLN A 140 41.53 0.52 10.93
CA GLN A 140 40.58 -0.38 11.60
C GLN A 140 40.41 -1.71 10.84
N ARG A 141 41.28 -2.02 9.87
CA ARG A 141 41.25 -3.28 9.12
C ARG A 141 41.73 -4.43 10.01
N THR A 142 41.04 -5.56 9.93
CA THR A 142 41.34 -6.80 10.68
C THR A 142 41.06 -8.02 9.80
N GLY A 143 41.62 -9.18 10.16
CA GLY A 143 41.50 -10.42 9.40
C GLY A 143 41.94 -10.25 7.94
N LEU A 144 41.20 -10.86 7.01
CA LEU A 144 41.52 -10.83 5.58
C LEU A 144 41.64 -9.41 5.00
N ALA A 145 40.95 -8.40 5.55
CA ALA A 145 41.09 -7.01 5.10
C ALA A 145 42.45 -6.38 5.48
N ALA A 146 43.03 -6.81 6.62
CA ALA A 146 44.39 -6.45 6.99
C ALA A 146 45.40 -7.21 6.10
N GLU A 147 45.27 -8.55 5.97
CA GLU A 147 46.17 -9.36 5.14
C GLU A 147 46.26 -8.87 3.68
N VAL A 148 45.13 -8.50 3.07
CA VAL A 148 45.11 -7.90 1.72
C VAL A 148 45.84 -6.56 1.71
N THR A 149 45.66 -5.73 2.73
CA THR A 149 46.34 -4.43 2.83
C THR A 149 47.85 -4.59 2.98
N ASP A 150 48.29 -5.46 3.86
CA ASP A 150 49.71 -5.73 4.13
C ASP A 150 50.41 -6.31 2.88
N PHE A 151 49.74 -7.21 2.17
CA PHE A 151 50.23 -7.73 0.89
C PHE A 151 50.33 -6.65 -0.19
N LEU A 152 49.33 -5.77 -0.34
CA LEU A 152 49.39 -4.68 -1.33
C LEU A 152 50.50 -3.67 -1.00
N ILE A 153 50.73 -3.38 0.29
CA ILE A 153 51.84 -2.53 0.75
C ILE A 153 53.20 -3.19 0.47
N GLY A 154 53.35 -4.48 0.80
CA GLY A 154 54.56 -5.24 0.51
C GLY A 154 54.87 -5.30 -0.99
N LEU A 155 53.87 -5.69 -1.79
CA LEU A 155 53.98 -5.74 -3.25
C LEU A 155 54.35 -4.36 -3.83
N ALA A 156 53.71 -3.28 -3.37
CA ALA A 156 54.03 -1.91 -3.79
C ALA A 156 55.49 -1.53 -3.47
N ALA A 157 55.98 -1.90 -2.28
CA ALA A 157 57.37 -1.64 -1.87
C ALA A 157 58.37 -2.45 -2.71
N ASP A 158 58.14 -3.76 -2.89
CA ASP A 158 58.99 -4.67 -3.66
C ASP A 158 59.13 -4.22 -5.12
N VAL A 159 58.00 -3.80 -5.72
CA VAL A 159 57.94 -3.36 -7.13
C VAL A 159 58.16 -1.86 -7.33
N LYS A 160 58.45 -1.13 -6.24
CA LYS A 160 58.76 0.32 -6.20
C LYS A 160 57.66 1.22 -6.79
N VAL A 161 56.41 0.88 -6.53
CA VAL A 161 55.22 1.64 -6.92
C VAL A 161 54.65 2.37 -5.70
N PRO A 162 54.11 3.60 -5.84
CA PRO A 162 53.43 4.27 -4.73
C PRO A 162 52.25 3.46 -4.20
N ALA A 163 52.16 3.27 -2.88
CA ALA A 163 51.11 2.42 -2.26
C ALA A 163 49.66 2.82 -2.59
N HIS A 164 49.41 4.07 -3.01
CA HIS A 164 48.09 4.53 -3.42
C HIS A 164 47.68 4.09 -4.84
N GLU A 165 48.59 3.53 -5.63
CA GLU A 165 48.29 2.92 -6.94
C GLU A 165 47.79 1.48 -6.82
N LEU A 166 47.88 0.86 -5.64
CA LEU A 166 47.37 -0.49 -5.30
C LEU A 166 46.40 -0.40 -4.11
N ASP A 167 45.18 0.08 -4.35
CA ASP A 167 44.25 0.52 -3.29
C ASP A 167 43.07 -0.44 -3.08
N LEU A 168 42.79 -0.81 -1.82
CA LEU A 168 41.65 -1.63 -1.44
C LEU A 168 40.43 -0.74 -1.13
N ARG A 169 39.37 -0.84 -1.94
CA ARG A 169 38.21 0.06 -1.90
C ARG A 169 36.89 -0.60 -1.49
N GLU A 170 36.02 0.25 -0.93
CA GLU A 170 34.61 -0.07 -0.63
C GLU A 170 33.66 0.27 -1.78
N ALA A 171 34.01 1.26 -2.61
CA ALA A 171 33.17 1.81 -3.67
C ALA A 171 33.90 1.81 -5.01
N VAL A 172 33.20 1.38 -6.07
CA VAL A 172 33.74 1.25 -7.42
C VAL A 172 32.62 1.35 -8.46
N ARG A 173 32.96 1.59 -9.73
CA ARG A 173 31.99 1.54 -10.83
C ARG A 173 31.51 0.08 -11.03
N PRO A 174 30.19 -0.19 -11.10
CA PRO A 174 29.65 -1.51 -11.44
C PRO A 174 30.23 -2.08 -12.73
N LEU A 175 30.16 -3.40 -12.90
CA LEU A 175 30.56 -4.07 -14.13
C LEU A 175 29.75 -3.54 -15.34
N THR A 176 28.48 -3.19 -15.12
CA THR A 176 27.55 -2.61 -16.11
C THR A 176 27.77 -1.13 -16.42
N SER A 177 28.48 -0.38 -15.56
CA SER A 177 28.75 1.05 -15.80
C SER A 177 29.93 1.24 -16.76
N PRO A 178 29.84 2.15 -17.75
CA PRO A 178 31.00 2.59 -18.52
C PRO A 178 31.98 3.35 -17.61
N HIS A 179 33.19 3.54 -18.13
CA HIS A 179 34.09 4.55 -17.62
C HIS A 179 33.54 5.96 -17.91
N ARG A 180 33.94 6.96 -17.11
CA ARG A 180 33.45 8.36 -17.22
C ARG A 180 33.79 9.07 -18.54
N HIS A 181 34.67 8.48 -19.35
CA HIS A 181 35.01 8.92 -20.71
C HIS A 181 34.45 7.98 -21.79
N GLY A 182 33.40 7.21 -21.49
CA GLY A 182 32.70 6.31 -22.43
C GLY A 182 33.23 4.87 -22.52
N ALA A 183 34.52 4.63 -22.28
CA ALA A 183 35.11 3.30 -22.43
C ALA A 183 34.37 2.20 -21.64
N VAL A 184 33.76 1.25 -22.34
CA VAL A 184 33.09 0.07 -21.75
C VAL A 184 34.07 -1.09 -21.68
N THR A 185 34.43 -1.53 -20.46
CA THR A 185 35.29 -2.70 -20.26
C THR A 185 34.48 -3.98 -20.03
N ARG A 186 35.09 -5.13 -20.30
CA ARG A 186 34.50 -6.45 -20.00
C ARG A 186 35.41 -7.19 -19.02
N PRO A 187 34.85 -7.88 -18.00
CA PRO A 187 35.64 -8.78 -17.16
C PRO A 187 36.24 -9.93 -17.97
N LYS A 188 37.37 -10.48 -17.52
CA LYS A 188 37.95 -11.69 -18.10
C LYS A 188 37.09 -12.93 -17.79
N GLY A 189 37.17 -13.94 -18.66
CA GLY A 189 36.59 -15.27 -18.43
C GLY A 189 35.08 -15.38 -18.69
N ASN A 190 34.48 -16.48 -18.22
CA ASN A 190 33.08 -16.80 -18.46
C ASN A 190 32.18 -16.27 -17.34
N LEU A 191 31.43 -15.20 -17.62
CA LEU A 191 30.55 -14.53 -16.65
C LEU A 191 29.51 -15.46 -16.01
N ARG A 192 29.00 -16.47 -16.74
CA ARG A 192 28.03 -17.44 -16.20
C ARG A 192 28.68 -18.50 -15.29
N HIS A 193 29.99 -18.73 -15.45
CA HIS A 193 30.76 -19.54 -14.51
C HIS A 193 31.04 -18.71 -13.24
N ALA A 194 31.62 -17.52 -13.42
CA ALA A 194 31.90 -16.58 -12.34
C ALA A 194 30.67 -16.30 -11.45
N LEU A 195 29.48 -16.10 -12.04
CA LEU A 195 28.24 -15.92 -11.28
C LEU A 195 27.86 -17.17 -10.45
N ARG A 196 27.99 -18.38 -11.01
CA ARG A 196 27.69 -19.63 -10.28
C ARG A 196 28.67 -19.85 -9.13
N ASP A 197 29.95 -19.57 -9.36
CA ASP A 197 30.99 -19.68 -8.32
C ASP A 197 30.77 -18.66 -7.20
N LEU A 198 30.39 -17.42 -7.55
CA LEU A 198 30.01 -16.37 -6.60
C LEU A 198 28.80 -16.81 -5.77
N GLN A 199 27.77 -17.38 -6.42
CA GLN A 199 26.57 -17.90 -5.76
C GLN A 199 26.83 -19.14 -4.89
N ARG A 200 27.94 -19.85 -5.08
CA ARG A 200 28.36 -20.95 -4.19
C ARG A 200 28.94 -20.44 -2.88
N ILE A 201 29.58 -19.27 -2.88
CA ILE A 201 30.20 -18.64 -1.70
C ILE A 201 29.23 -17.67 -1.01
N LEU A 202 28.45 -16.92 -1.80
CA LEU A 202 27.43 -15.96 -1.38
C LEU A 202 26.08 -16.33 -2.02
N PRO A 203 25.39 -17.39 -1.52
CA PRO A 203 24.14 -17.88 -2.11
C PRO A 203 22.98 -16.88 -1.96
N GLU A 204 22.99 -16.07 -0.91
CA GLU A 204 21.98 -15.04 -0.69
C GLU A 204 22.33 -13.75 -1.43
N ARG A 205 21.37 -13.26 -2.21
CA ARG A 205 21.37 -11.88 -2.72
C ARG A 205 21.23 -10.91 -1.54
N PRO A 206 21.92 -9.77 -1.56
CA PRO A 206 21.78 -8.77 -0.51
C PRO A 206 20.34 -8.23 -0.45
N GLU A 207 19.76 -8.14 0.74
CA GLU A 207 18.41 -7.60 0.95
C GLU A 207 18.41 -6.06 0.78
N PRO A 208 17.45 -5.47 0.03
CA PRO A 208 17.27 -4.03 -0.06
C PRO A 208 16.88 -3.44 1.29
N THR A 209 17.88 -2.99 2.04
CA THR A 209 17.72 -2.47 3.40
C THR A 209 17.23 -1.02 3.36
N PRO A 210 16.07 -0.68 3.97
CA PRO A 210 15.64 0.70 4.10
C PRO A 210 16.62 1.49 4.97
N LEU A 211 17.01 2.67 4.50
CA LEU A 211 18.16 3.47 4.97
C LEU A 211 18.29 3.58 6.50
N ARG A 212 19.40 3.06 7.05
CA ARG A 212 19.99 3.53 8.32
C ARG A 212 21.12 4.52 8.00
N ARG A 213 21.28 5.57 8.83
CA ARG A 213 22.14 6.72 8.54
C ARG A 213 23.64 6.43 8.71
N ARG A 214 24.47 7.03 7.86
CA ARG A 214 25.90 7.37 8.13
C ARG A 214 26.17 8.86 7.80
N PRO A 215 27.27 9.46 8.31
CA PRO A 215 27.54 10.90 8.23
C PRO A 215 28.08 11.37 6.87
N ARG A 216 28.30 12.69 6.75
CA ARG A 216 28.23 13.46 5.50
C ARG A 216 29.58 14.10 5.11
N ALA A 217 29.88 14.15 3.81
CA ALA A 217 30.86 15.07 3.20
C ALA A 217 30.16 15.95 2.12
N THR A 218 30.78 17.05 1.68
CA THR A 218 30.09 18.21 1.08
C THR A 218 30.62 18.62 -0.32
N THR A 219 29.82 19.49 -1.00
CA THR A 219 30.11 20.34 -2.19
C THR A 219 30.25 19.64 -3.57
N ALA A 220 29.95 20.23 -4.74
CA ALA A 220 29.40 21.57 -5.10
C ALA A 220 28.31 21.49 -6.23
N VAL A 221 28.11 22.51 -7.08
CA VAL A 221 27.14 22.54 -8.23
C VAL A 221 27.70 23.38 -9.41
N GLY A 222 27.36 23.04 -10.67
CA GLY A 222 27.64 23.92 -11.84
C GLY A 222 27.12 23.48 -13.23
N ALA A 223 26.06 24.16 -13.70
CA ALA A 223 25.65 24.51 -15.10
C ALA A 223 25.41 23.44 -16.21
N SER A 224 24.73 23.87 -17.30
CA SER A 224 23.96 23.04 -18.26
C SER A 224 23.94 23.60 -19.70
N SER A 225 23.73 22.75 -20.75
CA SER A 225 23.17 23.01 -22.11
C SER A 225 23.60 21.92 -23.14
N SER A 226 23.07 21.74 -24.37
CA SER A 226 21.65 21.62 -24.84
C SER A 226 21.57 21.10 -26.32
N ILE A 227 20.70 20.10 -26.59
CA ILE A 227 19.94 19.82 -27.86
C ILE A 227 20.67 19.51 -29.20
N SER A 228 20.32 18.38 -29.86
CA SER A 228 19.76 18.28 -31.24
C SER A 228 19.66 16.82 -31.77
N THR A 229 18.70 16.49 -32.66
CA THR A 229 18.41 15.12 -33.17
C THR A 229 17.77 15.08 -34.56
N ASN A 230 18.08 14.03 -35.34
CA ASN A 230 17.32 13.39 -36.45
C ASN A 230 18.07 12.08 -36.87
N ASP A 231 17.60 11.13 -37.71
CA ASP A 231 16.36 10.99 -38.51
C ASP A 231 15.93 9.48 -38.62
N ASN A 232 15.12 9.13 -39.64
CA ASN A 232 14.40 7.86 -39.81
C ASN A 232 15.13 6.70 -40.51
N THR A 233 14.82 5.47 -40.09
CA THR A 233 14.80 4.24 -40.90
C THR A 233 13.57 3.39 -40.54
N ALA A 234 13.18 2.45 -41.42
CA ALA A 234 11.91 1.70 -41.40
C ALA A 234 11.37 1.39 -39.99
N VAL A 235 10.38 2.18 -39.57
CA VAL A 235 9.96 2.28 -38.17
C VAL A 235 9.14 1.05 -37.78
N VAL A 236 9.74 0.16 -37.01
CA VAL A 236 8.97 -0.72 -36.11
C VAL A 236 8.15 0.22 -35.23
N VAL A 237 6.81 0.20 -35.36
CA VAL A 237 5.93 0.96 -34.48
C VAL A 237 6.29 0.56 -33.04
N PRO A 238 6.88 1.46 -32.23
CA PRO A 238 7.34 1.06 -30.92
C PRO A 238 6.10 0.69 -30.12
N LEU A 239 6.05 -0.54 -29.59
CA LEU A 239 5.16 -0.86 -28.49
C LEU A 239 5.55 0.07 -27.33
N LEU A 240 4.88 1.22 -27.24
CA LEU A 240 5.22 2.33 -26.34
C LEU A 240 5.22 1.91 -24.87
N PHE A 241 4.66 0.74 -24.56
CA PHE A 241 4.79 0.05 -23.29
C PHE A 241 5.11 -1.43 -23.48
N HIS A 242 6.20 -1.91 -22.87
CA HIS A 242 6.42 -3.32 -22.58
C HIS A 242 5.42 -3.81 -21.50
N ARG A 243 4.16 -4.02 -21.89
CA ARG A 243 3.12 -4.57 -21.02
C ARG A 243 3.34 -6.08 -20.84
N TRP A 244 3.61 -6.49 -19.59
CA TRP A 244 3.46 -7.85 -19.04
C TRP A 244 3.94 -9.01 -19.93
N ARG A 245 5.21 -9.42 -19.78
CA ARG A 245 5.66 -10.77 -20.20
C ARG A 245 4.99 -11.84 -19.35
N ARG A 246 3.73 -12.18 -19.69
CA ARG A 246 3.07 -13.39 -19.21
C ARG A 246 3.65 -14.59 -19.94
N GLU A 247 3.67 -15.76 -19.31
CA GLU A 247 3.89 -16.99 -20.08
C GLU A 247 2.81 -17.12 -21.16
N LEU A 248 3.22 -17.57 -22.35
CA LEU A 248 2.27 -17.87 -23.43
C LEU A 248 1.27 -18.91 -22.91
N ARG A 249 -0.04 -18.63 -23.07
CA ARG A 249 -1.10 -19.49 -22.55
C ARG A 249 -0.87 -20.96 -22.95
N PRO A 250 -1.13 -21.94 -22.06
CA PRO A 250 -0.80 -23.35 -22.31
C PRO A 250 -1.29 -23.88 -23.65
N ASP A 251 -2.47 -23.45 -24.11
CA ASP A 251 -3.06 -23.91 -25.38
C ASP A 251 -2.28 -23.39 -26.60
N TRP A 252 -1.87 -22.11 -26.59
CA TRP A 252 -1.01 -21.54 -27.63
C TRP A 252 0.43 -22.06 -27.55
N ARG A 253 0.89 -22.45 -26.36
CA ARG A 253 2.17 -23.17 -26.18
C ARG A 253 2.11 -24.58 -26.77
N ARG A 254 1.01 -25.33 -26.58
CA ARG A 254 0.79 -26.63 -27.24
C ARG A 254 0.63 -26.48 -28.76
N TYR A 255 0.00 -25.41 -29.23
CA TYR A 255 -0.05 -25.08 -30.66
C TYR A 255 1.35 -24.90 -31.25
N LEU A 256 2.17 -24.03 -30.66
CA LEU A 256 3.51 -23.76 -31.19
C LEU A 256 4.49 -24.94 -31.07
N LEU A 257 4.37 -25.79 -30.05
CA LEU A 257 5.27 -26.93 -29.85
C LEU A 257 4.83 -28.21 -30.59
N HIS A 258 3.52 -28.44 -30.75
CA HIS A 258 2.98 -29.73 -31.17
C HIS A 258 1.89 -29.63 -32.26
N GLY A 259 1.55 -28.43 -32.72
CA GLY A 259 0.50 -28.23 -33.74
C GLY A 259 -0.95 -28.34 -33.24
N HIS A 260 -1.19 -28.58 -31.95
CA HIS A 260 -2.55 -28.69 -31.40
C HIS A 260 -3.29 -27.35 -31.43
N ILE A 261 -4.34 -27.27 -32.24
CA ILE A 261 -5.15 -26.06 -32.43
C ILE A 261 -5.89 -25.74 -31.12
N PRO A 262 -5.81 -24.51 -30.57
CA PRO A 262 -6.54 -24.13 -29.36
C PRO A 262 -8.06 -24.21 -29.55
N ALA A 263 -8.82 -24.44 -28.48
CA ALA A 263 -10.29 -24.41 -28.55
C ALA A 263 -10.80 -23.00 -28.90
N GLY A 264 -11.68 -22.90 -29.90
CA GLY A 264 -12.26 -21.64 -30.39
C GLY A 264 -13.02 -21.81 -31.71
N THR A 265 -13.75 -20.76 -32.12
CA THR A 265 -14.40 -20.70 -33.43
C THR A 265 -13.42 -20.21 -34.50
N TRP A 266 -12.91 -21.15 -35.29
CA TRP A 266 -11.89 -20.89 -36.33
C TRP A 266 -12.43 -21.02 -37.78
N THR A 267 -13.74 -21.10 -37.95
CA THR A 267 -14.43 -21.14 -39.24
C THR A 267 -14.84 -19.73 -39.66
N THR A 268 -14.40 -19.28 -40.83
CA THR A 268 -14.82 -17.98 -41.39
C THR A 268 -16.28 -18.03 -41.83
N GLY A 269 -17.12 -17.16 -41.27
CA GLY A 269 -18.43 -16.88 -41.84
C GLY A 269 -18.27 -16.17 -43.19
N ALA A 270 -19.08 -16.58 -44.18
CA ALA A 270 -19.18 -16.01 -45.53
C ALA A 270 -18.03 -16.30 -46.53
N THR A 271 -17.95 -17.55 -46.98
CA THR A 271 -18.01 -17.85 -48.44
C THR A 271 -18.55 -19.27 -48.65
N ARG A 272 -19.53 -19.43 -49.55
CA ARG A 272 -20.11 -20.75 -49.86
C ARG A 272 -19.16 -21.54 -50.77
N SER A 273 -18.54 -22.57 -50.23
CA SER A 273 -18.12 -23.75 -50.98
C SER A 273 -18.49 -24.98 -50.15
N ARG A 274 -19.18 -25.96 -50.74
CA ARG A 274 -19.58 -27.18 -50.02
C ARG A 274 -18.36 -28.07 -49.85
N ASN A 275 -18.27 -28.70 -48.67
CA ASN A 275 -17.33 -29.77 -48.30
C ASN A 275 -15.88 -29.33 -47.97
N ALA A 276 -15.70 -28.60 -46.87
CA ALA A 276 -14.55 -28.78 -45.98
C ALA A 276 -14.77 -28.12 -44.60
N ASP A 277 -14.60 -28.87 -43.51
CA ASP A 277 -14.39 -28.32 -42.16
C ASP A 277 -12.96 -27.76 -42.03
N GLN A 278 -12.62 -26.78 -42.87
CA GLN A 278 -11.30 -26.18 -42.91
C GLN A 278 -11.18 -25.01 -41.94
N VAL A 279 -10.34 -25.20 -40.92
CA VAL A 279 -9.84 -24.16 -40.03
C VAL A 279 -9.17 -23.05 -40.84
N ASP A 280 -9.62 -21.80 -40.67
CA ASP A 280 -8.99 -20.64 -41.29
C ASP A 280 -7.61 -20.39 -40.67
N ARG A 281 -6.58 -20.77 -41.45
CA ARG A 281 -5.17 -20.63 -41.06
C ARG A 281 -4.78 -19.16 -40.86
N SER A 282 -5.39 -18.21 -41.58
CA SER A 282 -5.06 -16.79 -41.39
C SER A 282 -5.62 -16.25 -40.07
N LEU A 283 -6.83 -16.66 -39.67
CA LEU A 283 -7.40 -16.32 -38.35
C LEU A 283 -6.61 -16.95 -37.20
N LEU A 284 -6.12 -18.17 -37.39
CA LEU A 284 -5.30 -18.87 -36.40
C LEU A 284 -3.91 -18.23 -36.24
N GLU A 285 -3.24 -17.92 -37.35
CA GLU A 285 -1.91 -17.31 -37.34
C GLU A 285 -1.90 -15.84 -36.87
N ILE A 286 -2.94 -15.03 -37.19
CA ILE A 286 -3.07 -13.67 -36.64
C ILE A 286 -3.43 -13.70 -35.14
N SER A 287 -4.25 -14.67 -34.69
CA SER A 287 -4.57 -14.84 -33.27
C SER A 287 -3.36 -15.31 -32.46
N CYS A 288 -2.53 -16.19 -33.03
CA CYS A 288 -1.25 -16.56 -32.46
C CYS A 288 -0.28 -15.38 -32.44
N THR A 289 -0.22 -14.58 -33.52
CA THR A 289 0.60 -13.36 -33.57
C THR A 289 0.16 -12.36 -32.49
N ARG A 290 -1.15 -12.21 -32.25
CA ARG A 290 -1.65 -11.43 -31.11
C ARG A 290 -1.16 -11.98 -29.77
N GLU A 291 -1.29 -13.27 -29.51
CA GLU A 291 -0.78 -13.84 -28.25
C GLU A 291 0.75 -13.69 -28.11
N LEU A 292 1.51 -13.69 -29.20
CA LEU A 292 2.94 -13.38 -29.21
C LEU A 292 3.23 -11.88 -28.95
N VAL A 293 2.47 -10.95 -29.54
CA VAL A 293 2.55 -9.51 -29.21
C VAL A 293 2.30 -9.29 -27.72
N TRP A 294 1.31 -9.97 -27.13
CA TRP A 294 0.92 -9.80 -25.73
C TRP A 294 1.77 -10.58 -24.72
N ALA A 295 2.40 -11.70 -25.09
CA ALA A 295 3.24 -12.51 -24.19
C ALA A 295 4.74 -12.24 -24.33
N VAL A 296 5.20 -11.91 -25.55
CA VAL A 296 6.62 -11.74 -25.89
C VAL A 296 6.99 -10.26 -26.03
N GLY A 297 6.16 -9.48 -26.75
CA GLY A 297 6.30 -8.02 -26.92
C GLY A 297 7.55 -7.53 -27.67
N ASP A 298 8.42 -8.45 -28.09
CA ASP A 298 9.68 -8.21 -28.81
C ASP A 298 9.55 -8.93 -30.18
N PRO A 299 9.49 -8.20 -31.31
CA PRO A 299 9.21 -8.80 -32.61
C PRO A 299 10.25 -9.84 -33.02
N GLN A 300 11.52 -9.60 -32.72
CA GLN A 300 12.63 -10.49 -33.09
C GLN A 300 12.66 -11.76 -32.23
N ILE A 301 12.18 -11.71 -30.98
CA ILE A 301 11.99 -12.92 -30.17
C ILE A 301 10.72 -13.67 -30.62
N ALA A 302 9.62 -12.97 -30.91
CA ALA A 302 8.38 -13.58 -31.40
C ALA A 302 8.57 -14.26 -32.76
N TRP A 303 9.28 -13.62 -33.69
CA TRP A 303 9.64 -14.20 -34.98
C TRP A 303 10.53 -15.43 -34.85
N ARG A 304 11.50 -15.42 -33.93
CA ARG A 304 12.32 -16.59 -33.62
C ARG A 304 11.50 -17.77 -33.11
N ILE A 305 10.57 -17.52 -32.18
CA ILE A 305 9.61 -18.52 -31.69
C ILE A 305 8.75 -19.06 -32.84
N ILE A 306 8.29 -18.19 -33.75
CA ILE A 306 7.59 -18.61 -34.97
C ILE A 306 8.47 -19.53 -35.82
N ARG A 307 9.71 -19.11 -36.14
CA ARG A 307 10.64 -19.88 -36.97
C ARG A 307 10.98 -21.26 -36.37
N GLU A 308 11.13 -21.33 -35.06
CA GLU A 308 11.52 -22.54 -34.30
C GLU A 308 10.32 -23.38 -33.83
N SER A 309 9.08 -22.96 -34.14
CA SER A 309 7.84 -23.71 -33.85
C SER A 309 7.57 -24.86 -34.82
N HIS A 310 6.67 -25.78 -34.43
CA HIS A 310 6.29 -26.98 -35.20
C HIS A 310 6.08 -26.72 -36.70
N PRO A 311 6.51 -27.60 -37.63
CA PRO A 311 6.48 -27.31 -39.07
C PRO A 311 5.10 -26.93 -39.63
N THR A 312 4.02 -27.48 -39.05
CA THR A 312 2.63 -27.25 -39.51
C THR A 312 1.95 -26.00 -38.95
N VAL A 313 2.64 -25.20 -38.13
CA VAL A 313 2.07 -23.95 -37.57
C VAL A 313 2.81 -22.71 -38.07
N MET A 314 2.11 -21.57 -38.09
CA MET A 314 2.63 -20.30 -38.60
C MET A 314 3.16 -20.41 -40.04
N THR A 315 2.54 -21.27 -40.85
CA THR A 315 2.97 -21.65 -42.20
C THR A 315 3.01 -20.47 -43.17
N LYS A 316 2.01 -19.58 -43.11
CA LYS A 316 1.91 -18.43 -44.01
C LYS A 316 2.90 -17.34 -43.59
N ALA A 317 3.07 -17.10 -42.29
CA ALA A 317 4.18 -16.29 -41.78
C ALA A 317 5.55 -16.83 -42.25
N LYS A 318 5.85 -18.11 -41.97
CA LYS A 318 7.12 -18.76 -42.34
C LYS A 318 7.42 -18.68 -43.84
N HIS A 319 6.41 -18.86 -44.70
CA HIS A 319 6.55 -18.76 -46.15
C HIS A 319 6.80 -17.32 -46.65
N GLN A 320 6.18 -16.31 -46.04
CA GLN A 320 6.26 -14.92 -46.50
C GLN A 320 7.40 -14.11 -45.85
N GLY A 321 7.98 -14.61 -44.76
CA GLY A 321 9.16 -14.04 -44.12
C GLY A 321 8.89 -12.90 -43.13
N GLU A 322 9.95 -12.49 -42.42
CA GLU A 322 9.90 -11.61 -41.25
C GLU A 322 9.32 -10.23 -41.58
N ALA A 323 9.82 -9.58 -42.64
CA ALA A 323 9.38 -8.25 -43.04
C ALA A 323 7.89 -8.21 -43.43
N TRP A 324 7.39 -9.26 -44.10
CA TRP A 324 5.97 -9.36 -44.43
C TRP A 324 5.11 -9.54 -43.18
N TRP A 325 5.53 -10.42 -42.27
CA TRP A 325 4.84 -10.67 -40.99
C TRP A 325 4.82 -9.42 -40.10
N LEU A 326 5.93 -8.69 -40.05
CA LEU A 326 6.05 -7.42 -39.32
C LEU A 326 5.03 -6.40 -39.83
N ASN A 327 5.03 -6.13 -41.14
CA ASN A 327 4.17 -5.09 -41.72
C ASN A 327 2.69 -5.47 -41.75
N ASN A 328 2.36 -6.75 -41.97
CA ASN A 328 0.97 -7.17 -42.19
C ASN A 328 0.26 -7.65 -40.93
N TRP A 329 0.97 -8.28 -39.97
CA TRP A 329 0.36 -8.81 -38.76
C TRP A 329 0.90 -8.17 -37.48
N TRP A 330 2.23 -8.05 -37.29
CA TRP A 330 2.78 -7.50 -36.04
C TRP A 330 2.37 -6.04 -35.84
N ASN A 331 2.73 -5.14 -36.77
CA ASN A 331 2.46 -3.70 -36.66
C ASN A 331 0.95 -3.43 -36.54
N LYS A 332 0.10 -4.05 -37.37
CA LYS A 332 -1.36 -3.91 -37.26
C LYS A 332 -1.92 -4.44 -35.93
N THR A 333 -1.31 -5.46 -35.33
CA THR A 333 -1.72 -5.98 -34.02
C THR A 333 -1.19 -5.12 -32.87
N VAL A 334 -0.04 -4.48 -33.04
CA VAL A 334 0.49 -3.44 -32.13
C VAL A 334 -0.40 -2.20 -32.18
N GLU A 335 -0.72 -1.68 -33.37
CA GLU A 335 -1.66 -0.57 -33.58
C GLU A 335 -3.04 -0.87 -32.99
N ALA A 336 -3.57 -2.08 -33.19
CA ALA A 336 -4.83 -2.50 -32.57
C ALA A 336 -4.73 -2.64 -31.04
N ALA A 337 -3.57 -3.02 -30.50
CA ALA A 337 -3.32 -3.09 -29.05
C ALA A 337 -3.14 -1.69 -28.43
N ASP A 338 -2.54 -0.74 -29.15
CA ASP A 338 -2.42 0.66 -28.73
C ASP A 338 -3.75 1.43 -28.89
N ALA A 339 -4.57 1.10 -29.89
CA ALA A 339 -5.98 1.52 -29.96
C ALA A 339 -6.78 0.97 -28.76
N PHE A 340 -6.48 -0.26 -28.31
CA PHE A 340 -6.99 -0.82 -27.05
C PHE A 340 -6.50 -0.07 -25.80
N ARG A 341 -5.45 0.76 -25.91
CA ARG A 341 -4.93 1.62 -24.84
C ARG A 341 -5.63 2.97 -24.79
N ASN A 342 -5.94 3.56 -25.94
CA ASN A 342 -6.83 4.74 -26.01
C ASN A 342 -8.27 4.41 -25.57
N THR A 343 -8.61 3.13 -25.50
CA THR A 343 -9.84 2.60 -24.89
C THR A 343 -9.63 1.90 -23.55
N THR A 344 -8.51 2.14 -22.83
CA THR A 344 -8.38 1.71 -21.41
C THR A 344 -9.20 2.55 -20.41
N ASP A 345 -10.40 2.96 -20.82
CA ASP A 345 -11.51 3.27 -19.92
C ASP A 345 -12.39 2.02 -19.66
N THR A 346 -12.21 0.91 -20.41
CA THR A 346 -12.83 -0.38 -20.08
C THR A 346 -11.87 -1.47 -19.61
N GLY A 347 -12.16 -1.95 -18.39
CA GLY A 347 -11.59 -3.17 -17.81
C GLY A 347 -12.21 -4.45 -18.41
N PRO A 348 -11.99 -5.62 -17.76
CA PRO A 348 -12.46 -6.90 -18.29
C PRO A 348 -13.97 -6.93 -18.52
N ARG A 349 -14.38 -7.44 -19.69
CA ARG A 349 -15.76 -7.41 -20.21
C ARG A 349 -16.79 -7.89 -19.19
N GLY A 350 -17.67 -6.99 -18.78
CA GLY A 350 -18.75 -7.28 -17.83
C GLY A 350 -19.42 -6.06 -17.19
N LEU A 351 -19.26 -4.85 -17.75
CA LEU A 351 -19.95 -3.60 -17.42
C LEU A 351 -19.86 -2.67 -18.66
N THR A 352 -20.74 -1.67 -18.73
CA THR A 352 -20.96 -0.80 -19.90
C THR A 352 -19.73 0.01 -20.31
N ASN A 353 -19.61 0.31 -21.61
CA ASN A 353 -18.44 0.97 -22.22
C ASN A 353 -18.49 2.51 -22.08
N GLU A 354 -18.97 2.99 -20.94
CA GLU A 354 -19.02 4.39 -20.55
C GLU A 354 -18.14 4.54 -19.31
N GLY A 355 -17.27 5.56 -19.28
CA GLY A 355 -16.46 5.87 -18.11
C GLY A 355 -17.32 6.15 -16.86
N PRO A 356 -16.72 6.23 -15.66
CA PRO A 356 -17.47 6.52 -14.44
C PRO A 356 -18.28 7.81 -14.64
N PRO A 357 -19.59 7.83 -14.26
CA PRO A 357 -20.48 8.95 -14.59
C PRO A 357 -19.86 10.29 -14.24
N ALA A 358 -20.04 11.31 -15.09
CA ALA A 358 -19.36 12.60 -14.94
C ALA A 358 -19.58 13.24 -13.55
N GLU A 359 -20.77 13.06 -12.96
CA GLU A 359 -21.10 13.43 -11.57
C GLU A 359 -20.19 12.73 -10.53
N VAL A 360 -19.94 11.43 -10.70
CA VAL A 360 -19.05 10.63 -9.83
C VAL A 360 -17.59 11.06 -10.01
N ALA A 361 -17.14 11.27 -11.24
CA ALA A 361 -15.78 11.75 -11.52
C ALA A 361 -15.55 13.15 -10.91
N ALA A 362 -16.51 14.06 -11.06
CA ALA A 362 -16.48 15.40 -10.46
C ALA A 362 -16.52 15.35 -8.92
N ALA A 363 -17.39 14.53 -8.33
CA ALA A 363 -17.47 14.34 -6.89
C ALA A 363 -16.18 13.74 -6.31
N VAL A 364 -15.54 12.80 -7.01
CA VAL A 364 -14.22 12.25 -6.61
C VAL A 364 -13.12 13.31 -6.72
N ALA A 365 -13.12 14.16 -7.75
CA ALA A 365 -12.17 15.26 -7.87
C ALA A 365 -12.34 16.29 -6.73
N ALA A 366 -13.58 16.73 -6.47
CA ALA A 366 -13.90 17.60 -5.35
C ALA A 366 -13.53 16.97 -3.99
N GLY A 367 -13.83 15.68 -3.82
CA GLY A 367 -13.46 14.90 -2.63
C GLY A 367 -11.95 14.79 -2.44
N ARG A 368 -11.15 14.67 -3.51
CA ARG A 368 -9.68 14.70 -3.41
C ARG A 368 -9.17 16.07 -2.92
N THR A 369 -9.76 17.17 -3.40
CA THR A 369 -9.46 18.53 -2.90
C THR A 369 -9.86 18.71 -1.43
N GLN A 370 -11.06 18.26 -1.04
CA GLN A 370 -11.50 18.30 0.36
C GLN A 370 -10.64 17.43 1.28
N LEU A 371 -10.21 16.25 0.82
CA LEU A 371 -9.29 15.38 1.55
C LEU A 371 -7.92 16.03 1.74
N ALA A 372 -7.41 16.73 0.72
CA ALA A 372 -6.16 17.49 0.82
C ALA A 372 -6.27 18.65 1.83
N ALA A 373 -7.41 19.36 1.88
CA ALA A 373 -7.65 20.38 2.91
C ALA A 373 -7.78 19.77 4.32
N LEU A 374 -8.55 18.69 4.47
CA LEU A 374 -8.73 17.96 5.73
C LEU A 374 -7.40 17.39 6.26
N ALA A 375 -6.48 17.03 5.38
CA ALA A 375 -5.15 16.54 5.75
C ALA A 375 -4.40 17.55 6.64
N TRP A 376 -4.56 18.86 6.40
CA TRP A 376 -3.90 19.90 7.19
C TRP A 376 -4.57 20.21 8.53
N THR A 377 -5.76 19.66 8.81
CA THR A 377 -6.40 19.78 10.14
C THR A 377 -5.89 18.75 11.15
N VAL A 378 -5.00 17.83 10.73
CA VAL A 378 -4.37 16.82 11.59
C VAL A 378 -2.85 16.94 11.56
N SER A 379 -2.20 16.45 12.62
CA SER A 379 -0.73 16.40 12.72
C SER A 379 -0.09 15.61 11.58
N ALA A 380 1.13 15.99 11.19
CA ALA A 380 1.90 15.30 10.16
C ALA A 380 2.12 13.80 10.47
N ARG A 381 2.09 13.41 11.74
CA ARG A 381 2.14 12.01 12.18
C ARG A 381 0.90 11.19 11.77
N GLN A 382 -0.28 11.80 11.79
CA GLN A 382 -1.56 11.13 11.47
C GLN A 382 -1.88 11.19 9.97
N ARG A 383 -1.43 12.24 9.30
CA ARG A 383 -1.75 12.58 7.92
C ARG A 383 -1.53 11.47 6.88
N PRO A 384 -0.42 10.67 6.89
CA PRO A 384 -0.21 9.63 5.89
C PRO A 384 -1.29 8.54 5.92
N ALA A 385 -1.76 8.16 7.12
CA ALA A 385 -2.82 7.16 7.26
C ALA A 385 -4.19 7.72 6.86
N LEU A 386 -4.48 8.99 7.21
CA LEU A 386 -5.70 9.68 6.78
C LEU A 386 -5.77 9.76 5.24
N LEU A 387 -4.71 10.23 4.59
CA LEU A 387 -4.62 10.32 3.13
C LEU A 387 -4.75 8.93 2.48
N LEU A 388 -4.08 7.90 3.01
CA LEU A 388 -4.15 6.54 2.50
C LEU A 388 -5.58 5.99 2.52
N VAL A 389 -6.27 6.03 3.67
CA VAL A 389 -7.67 5.54 3.75
C VAL A 389 -8.60 6.36 2.86
N GLY A 390 -8.47 7.70 2.87
CA GLY A 390 -9.32 8.59 2.09
C GLY A 390 -9.19 8.38 0.59
N HIS A 391 -7.96 8.30 0.06
CA HIS A 391 -7.74 8.05 -1.36
C HIS A 391 -8.19 6.65 -1.80
N HIS A 392 -8.03 5.61 -0.97
CA HIS A 392 -8.55 4.26 -1.29
C HIS A 392 -10.08 4.23 -1.34
N LEU A 393 -10.75 5.00 -0.47
CA LEU A 393 -12.20 5.13 -0.45
C LEU A 393 -12.73 5.91 -1.66
N LEU A 394 -12.09 7.03 -2.02
CA LEU A 394 -12.40 7.82 -3.22
C LEU A 394 -12.16 7.01 -4.51
N ASP A 395 -11.07 6.25 -4.58
CA ASP A 395 -10.81 5.36 -5.72
C ASP A 395 -11.80 4.17 -5.76
N ARG A 396 -12.35 3.73 -4.62
CA ARG A 396 -13.42 2.72 -4.57
C ARG A 396 -14.73 3.26 -5.14
N VAL A 397 -15.09 4.51 -4.83
CA VAL A 397 -16.23 5.22 -5.45
C VAL A 397 -16.04 5.34 -6.96
N LEU A 398 -14.86 5.77 -7.40
CA LEU A 398 -14.55 5.89 -8.83
C LEU A 398 -14.66 4.53 -9.56
N ARG A 399 -14.12 3.45 -8.98
CA ARG A 399 -14.23 2.08 -9.55
C ARG A 399 -15.65 1.51 -9.52
N ALA A 400 -16.48 1.92 -8.57
CA ALA A 400 -17.85 1.43 -8.45
C ALA A 400 -18.84 2.19 -9.34
N GLY A 401 -18.46 3.37 -9.85
CA GLY A 401 -19.37 4.26 -10.58
C GLY A 401 -20.53 4.78 -9.71
N LYS A 402 -20.40 4.76 -8.38
CA LYS A 402 -21.46 5.08 -7.41
C LYS A 402 -20.93 5.96 -6.30
N LEU A 403 -21.61 7.09 -6.04
CA LEU A 403 -21.27 8.05 -4.99
C LEU A 403 -21.24 7.44 -3.57
N ARG A 404 -22.00 6.37 -3.37
CA ARG A 404 -22.09 5.60 -2.13
C ARG A 404 -21.51 4.20 -2.31
N VAL A 405 -20.60 3.80 -1.42
CA VAL A 405 -19.91 2.50 -1.45
C VAL A 405 -19.80 1.86 -0.06
N PRO A 406 -19.75 0.52 0.02
CA PRO A 406 -19.41 -0.17 1.26
C PRO A 406 -17.99 0.18 1.71
N CYS A 407 -17.83 0.47 3.00
CA CYS A 407 -16.56 0.81 3.65
C CYS A 407 -16.23 -0.04 4.91
N PRO A 408 -16.48 -1.37 4.93
CA PRO A 408 -16.15 -2.20 6.08
C PRO A 408 -14.66 -2.10 6.45
N GLU A 409 -14.37 -1.89 7.73
CA GLU A 409 -13.01 -1.64 8.23
C GLU A 409 -12.02 -2.75 7.86
N ARG A 410 -12.48 -4.00 7.76
CA ARG A 410 -11.67 -5.18 7.39
C ARG A 410 -11.20 -5.13 5.94
N ASP A 411 -12.04 -4.65 5.04
CA ASP A 411 -11.71 -4.51 3.63
C ASP A 411 -10.78 -3.31 3.42
N LEU A 412 -10.95 -2.25 4.22
CA LEU A 412 -10.00 -1.13 4.26
C LEU A 412 -8.63 -1.55 4.82
N VAL A 413 -8.55 -2.52 5.75
CA VAL A 413 -7.28 -3.15 6.16
C VAL A 413 -6.60 -3.84 4.95
N LEU A 414 -7.36 -4.59 4.14
CA LEU A 414 -6.83 -5.30 2.96
C LEU A 414 -6.40 -4.35 1.83
N ASP A 415 -7.18 -3.28 1.58
CA ASP A 415 -6.91 -2.28 0.55
C ASP A 415 -5.68 -1.41 0.90
N THR A 416 -5.63 -0.92 2.14
CA THR A 416 -4.59 0.02 2.58
C THR A 416 -3.32 -0.65 3.11
N GLY A 417 -3.39 -1.90 3.54
CA GLY A 417 -2.30 -2.57 4.23
C GLY A 417 -2.06 -2.07 5.67
N LEU A 418 -2.96 -1.24 6.22
CA LEU A 418 -2.90 -0.82 7.62
C LEU A 418 -3.35 -1.96 8.53
N THR A 419 -2.49 -2.41 9.44
CA THR A 419 -2.78 -3.51 10.38
C THR A 419 -3.73 -3.13 11.51
N ASP A 420 -3.95 -1.83 11.77
CA ASP A 420 -4.77 -1.33 12.87
C ASP A 420 -6.10 -0.72 12.41
N ARG A 421 -7.21 -1.37 12.76
CA ARG A 421 -8.57 -0.86 12.55
C ARG A 421 -8.88 0.41 13.32
N LYS A 422 -8.26 0.68 14.48
CA LYS A 422 -8.49 1.91 15.25
C LYS A 422 -8.05 3.14 14.44
N THR A 423 -6.93 3.03 13.71
CA THR A 423 -6.44 4.06 12.78
C THR A 423 -7.43 4.28 11.63
N ILE A 424 -7.95 3.22 11.00
CA ILE A 424 -8.97 3.32 9.94
C ILE A 424 -10.25 3.98 10.47
N ARG A 425 -10.75 3.54 11.63
CA ARG A 425 -11.94 4.10 12.28
C ARG A 425 -11.77 5.57 12.65
N ALA A 426 -10.57 5.98 13.06
CA ALA A 426 -10.26 7.39 13.31
C ALA A 426 -10.33 8.23 12.02
N ALA A 427 -9.80 7.70 10.91
CA ALA A 427 -9.90 8.35 9.60
C ALA A 427 -11.38 8.47 9.13
N LEU A 428 -12.15 7.38 9.19
CA LEU A 428 -13.57 7.39 8.81
C LEU A 428 -14.40 8.41 9.63
N ARG A 429 -14.10 8.57 10.92
CA ARG A 429 -14.74 9.59 11.78
C ARG A 429 -14.40 11.03 11.37
N LEU A 430 -13.20 11.29 10.85
CA LEU A 430 -12.78 12.60 10.36
C LEU A 430 -13.37 12.92 8.97
N PHE A 431 -13.63 11.90 8.15
CA PHE A 431 -14.32 12.07 6.86
C PHE A 431 -15.80 12.39 7.02
N ASN A 432 -16.46 11.83 8.03
CA ASN A 432 -17.89 12.01 8.27
C ASN A 432 -18.25 13.49 8.53
N GLY A 433 -19.17 14.03 7.74
CA GLY A 433 -19.59 15.45 7.78
C GLY A 433 -18.56 16.43 7.19
N ARG A 434 -17.48 15.94 6.57
CA ARG A 434 -16.46 16.78 5.91
C ARG A 434 -16.27 16.39 4.45
N LEU A 435 -15.86 15.14 4.21
CA LEU A 435 -15.64 14.55 2.89
C LEU A 435 -16.91 13.85 2.36
N GLY A 436 -17.75 13.37 3.28
CA GLY A 436 -18.93 12.58 2.98
C GLY A 436 -19.70 12.20 4.23
N THR A 437 -20.74 11.39 4.09
CA THR A 437 -21.52 10.84 5.20
C THR A 437 -21.16 9.37 5.42
N LEU A 438 -20.91 8.99 6.67
CA LEU A 438 -20.65 7.61 7.10
C LEU A 438 -21.92 7.01 7.70
N HIS A 439 -22.58 6.16 6.91
CA HIS A 439 -23.80 5.45 7.30
C HIS A 439 -23.42 4.21 8.11
N THR A 440 -23.78 4.20 9.40
CA THR A 440 -23.42 3.15 10.38
C THR A 440 -24.62 2.34 10.88
N ASP A 441 -25.81 2.80 10.53
CA ASP A 441 -27.12 2.19 10.66
C ASP A 441 -27.36 1.08 9.63
N CYS A 442 -26.68 1.12 8.48
CA CYS A 442 -26.76 0.08 7.45
C CYS A 442 -26.21 -1.29 7.87
N LEU A 443 -25.45 -1.37 8.98
CA LEU A 443 -24.94 -2.63 9.51
C LEU A 443 -26.00 -3.31 10.40
N SER A 444 -26.54 -4.42 9.92
CA SER A 444 -27.47 -5.28 10.67
C SER A 444 -26.70 -6.40 11.40
N PRO A 445 -26.79 -6.51 12.75
CA PRO A 445 -26.22 -7.64 13.49
C PRO A 445 -26.94 -8.98 13.26
N ILE A 446 -28.08 -8.94 12.55
CA ILE A 446 -28.89 -10.09 12.16
C ILE A 446 -28.44 -10.56 10.77
N GLU A 447 -28.37 -9.65 9.80
CA GLU A 447 -27.96 -9.92 8.42
C GLU A 447 -26.44 -9.79 8.26
N ARG A 448 -25.70 -10.71 8.89
CA ARG A 448 -24.24 -10.62 9.09
C ARG A 448 -23.40 -10.70 7.81
N ASP A 449 -23.96 -11.23 6.73
CA ASP A 449 -23.26 -11.50 5.47
C ASP A 449 -23.57 -10.52 4.34
N SER A 450 -24.66 -9.75 4.44
CA SER A 450 -25.12 -8.81 3.41
C SER A 450 -24.94 -7.34 3.79
N THR A 451 -24.64 -7.02 5.06
CA THR A 451 -24.65 -5.64 5.57
C THR A 451 -23.29 -5.16 6.07
N SER A 452 -23.01 -3.86 5.88
CA SER A 452 -21.76 -3.21 6.31
C SER A 452 -21.96 -1.71 6.56
N TYR A 453 -20.93 -1.03 7.06
CA TYR A 453 -20.92 0.44 7.03
C TYR A 453 -20.71 0.93 5.61
N GLU A 454 -21.36 2.03 5.25
CA GLU A 454 -21.30 2.62 3.91
C GLU A 454 -20.84 4.07 3.99
N PHE A 455 -20.18 4.54 2.94
CA PHE A 455 -19.71 5.92 2.84
C PHE A 455 -20.20 6.55 1.55
N GLU A 456 -20.73 7.75 1.65
CA GLU A 456 -21.32 8.52 0.56
C GLU A 456 -20.58 9.86 0.43
N ILE A 457 -20.01 10.15 -0.75
CA ILE A 457 -19.30 11.43 -0.99
C ILE A 457 -20.31 12.58 -1.03
N ASN A 458 -19.95 13.71 -0.41
CA ASN A 458 -20.72 14.94 -0.52
C ASN A 458 -20.78 15.44 -1.97
N ILE A 459 -21.99 15.51 -2.56
CA ILE A 459 -22.21 16.16 -3.85
C ILE A 459 -22.20 17.68 -3.66
N PRO A 460 -21.52 18.47 -4.52
CA PRO A 460 -21.74 19.90 -4.57
C PRO A 460 -23.19 20.18 -4.98
N SER A 461 -23.97 20.76 -4.08
CA SER A 461 -25.34 21.25 -4.32
C SER A 461 -26.42 20.21 -4.67
N GLN A 462 -26.93 19.49 -3.66
CA GLN A 462 -28.37 19.22 -3.60
C GLN A 462 -28.88 18.91 -2.19
N VAL A 463 -29.87 19.70 -1.73
CA VAL A 463 -30.71 19.36 -0.57
C VAL A 463 -31.89 18.57 -1.12
N GLY A 464 -31.85 17.25 -0.98
CA GLY A 464 -32.92 16.36 -1.43
C GLY A 464 -32.50 14.90 -1.25
N GLY A 465 -33.30 14.12 -0.53
CA GLY A 465 -33.03 12.69 -0.33
C GLY A 465 -33.14 11.94 -1.66
N ARG A 466 -32.08 11.21 -2.02
CA ARG A 466 -32.06 10.33 -3.20
C ARG A 466 -32.28 8.88 -2.78
N GLU A 467 -32.96 8.13 -3.64
CA GLU A 467 -33.30 6.72 -3.44
C GLU A 467 -32.07 5.81 -3.60
N ILE A 468 -32.00 4.74 -2.80
CA ILE A 468 -30.80 3.90 -2.64
C ILE A 468 -31.01 2.56 -3.37
N PRO A 469 -30.25 2.25 -4.45
CA PRO A 469 -30.30 0.93 -5.06
C PRO A 469 -29.63 -0.14 -4.16
N PRO A 470 -30.08 -1.41 -4.22
CA PRO A 470 -29.63 -2.46 -3.30
C PRO A 470 -28.12 -2.79 -3.42
N PRO A 471 -27.53 -3.38 -2.37
CA PRO A 471 -26.10 -3.68 -2.32
C PRO A 471 -25.69 -4.67 -3.41
N VAL A 472 -24.67 -4.30 -4.18
CA VAL A 472 -24.07 -5.14 -5.23
C VAL A 472 -22.75 -5.72 -4.70
N PHE A 473 -22.48 -6.99 -5.03
CA PHE A 473 -21.28 -7.71 -4.63
C PHE A 473 -19.98 -6.91 -4.88
N HIS A 474 -19.07 -6.98 -3.92
CA HIS A 474 -17.91 -6.10 -3.80
C HIS A 474 -17.02 -6.08 -5.06
N THR A 475 -16.70 -4.88 -5.54
CA THR A 475 -15.69 -4.70 -6.59
C THR A 475 -14.31 -5.15 -6.09
N PRO A 476 -13.59 -6.03 -6.81
CA PRO A 476 -12.31 -6.55 -6.36
C PRO A 476 -11.25 -5.43 -6.31
N PRO A 477 -10.42 -5.36 -5.24
CA PRO A 477 -9.41 -4.31 -5.12
C PRO A 477 -8.19 -4.59 -6.03
N PRO A 478 -7.72 -3.60 -6.81
CA PRO A 478 -6.48 -3.72 -7.57
C PRO A 478 -5.23 -3.48 -6.69
N ALA A 479 -4.13 -4.16 -7.04
CA ALA A 479 -2.81 -4.11 -6.38
C ALA A 479 -2.76 -4.60 -4.91
N ARG A 480 -3.07 -5.89 -4.71
CA ARG A 480 -2.97 -6.63 -3.44
C ARG A 480 -1.67 -6.36 -2.66
N GLY A 481 -1.79 -5.82 -1.45
CA GLY A 481 -0.75 -5.83 -0.41
C GLY A 481 0.45 -4.89 -0.57
N LEU A 482 0.65 -4.22 -1.71
CA LEU A 482 1.87 -3.42 -1.94
C LEU A 482 2.09 -2.35 -0.85
N TRP A 483 1.04 -1.62 -0.48
CA TRP A 483 1.12 -0.55 0.52
C TRP A 483 1.52 -1.03 1.92
N SER A 484 1.30 -2.31 2.25
CA SER A 484 1.79 -2.92 3.50
C SER A 484 3.30 -3.18 3.51
N THR A 485 3.94 -3.21 2.33
CA THR A 485 5.39 -3.47 2.17
C THR A 485 6.22 -2.20 2.01
N LEU A 486 5.56 -1.05 1.84
CA LEU A 486 6.21 0.25 1.63
C LEU A 486 6.19 1.11 2.91
N PRO A 487 7.14 2.06 3.07
CA PRO A 487 7.06 3.08 4.12
C PRO A 487 5.72 3.83 4.12
N ARG A 488 5.20 4.17 5.31
CA ARG A 488 3.87 4.79 5.47
C ARG A 488 3.65 6.08 4.66
N THR A 489 4.71 6.84 4.40
CA THR A 489 4.68 8.07 3.60
C THR A 489 4.72 7.84 2.10
N SER A 490 5.03 6.63 1.61
CA SER A 490 5.12 6.34 0.18
C SER A 490 3.80 6.59 -0.56
N HIS A 491 2.64 6.33 0.06
CA HIS A 491 1.35 6.60 -0.60
C HIS A 491 1.10 8.10 -0.82
N SER A 492 1.35 8.97 0.18
CA SER A 492 1.13 10.41 0.00
C SER A 492 2.13 11.00 -1.01
N LEU A 493 3.40 10.61 -0.94
CA LEU A 493 4.42 10.99 -1.93
C LEU A 493 4.02 10.59 -3.35
N TRP A 494 3.56 9.35 -3.55
CA TRP A 494 3.11 8.86 -4.86
C TRP A 494 1.88 9.62 -5.39
N ARG A 495 0.90 9.92 -4.53
CA ARG A 495 -0.27 10.72 -4.93
C ARG A 495 0.11 12.15 -5.30
N THR A 496 1.04 12.77 -4.57
CA THR A 496 1.58 14.08 -4.95
C THR A 496 2.27 14.00 -6.31
N LEU A 497 3.11 12.99 -6.55
CA LEU A 497 3.76 12.78 -7.85
C LEU A 497 2.78 12.53 -9.00
N GLN A 498 1.63 11.89 -8.75
CA GLN A 498 0.56 11.72 -9.75
C GLN A 498 -0.25 12.99 -10.01
N ALA A 499 -0.33 13.90 -9.03
CA ALA A 499 -1.05 15.17 -9.15
C ALA A 499 -0.16 16.32 -9.66
N SER A 500 1.17 16.19 -9.55
CA SER A 500 2.13 17.12 -10.15
C SER A 500 2.08 17.08 -11.68
N PRO A 501 2.04 18.23 -12.37
CA PRO A 501 2.05 18.28 -13.84
C PRO A 501 3.42 17.94 -14.46
N GLY A 502 4.48 17.79 -13.65
CA GLY A 502 5.83 17.48 -14.10
C GLY A 502 6.77 17.09 -12.95
N PRO A 503 8.07 16.87 -13.24
CA PRO A 503 9.07 16.49 -12.25
C PRO A 503 9.15 17.49 -11.09
N THR A 504 9.10 17.00 -9.85
CA THR A 504 9.00 17.80 -8.62
C THR A 504 10.28 17.70 -7.78
N ASP A 505 10.79 18.81 -7.23
CA ASP A 505 11.96 18.77 -6.31
C ASP A 505 11.62 18.04 -5.00
N LEU A 506 12.60 17.37 -4.40
CA LEU A 506 12.43 16.66 -3.13
C LEU A 506 11.85 17.55 -2.02
N THR A 507 12.27 18.81 -1.94
CA THR A 507 11.84 19.76 -0.90
C THR A 507 10.37 20.13 -1.06
N GLU A 508 9.98 20.48 -2.28
CA GLU A 508 8.59 20.77 -2.65
C GLU A 508 7.69 19.55 -2.45
N LEU A 509 8.17 18.37 -2.83
CA LEU A 509 7.48 17.10 -2.70
C LEU A 509 7.25 16.73 -1.22
N VAL A 510 8.21 16.97 -0.32
CA VAL A 510 8.05 16.78 1.13
C VAL A 510 6.94 17.68 1.71
N VAL A 511 6.84 18.93 1.25
CA VAL A 511 5.78 19.85 1.66
C VAL A 511 4.42 19.40 1.11
N LYS A 512 4.31 19.24 -0.22
CA LYS A 512 3.05 18.89 -0.91
C LYS A 512 2.49 17.52 -0.54
N SER A 513 3.33 16.58 -0.10
CA SER A 513 2.89 15.26 0.41
C SER A 513 2.54 15.23 1.90
N GLY A 514 2.63 16.39 2.58
CA GLY A 514 2.17 16.58 3.95
C GLY A 514 3.07 15.96 5.02
N LEU A 515 4.40 15.93 4.81
CA LEU A 515 5.37 15.42 5.80
C LEU A 515 5.84 16.50 6.81
N VAL A 516 5.54 17.77 6.53
CA VAL A 516 5.74 18.93 7.42
C VAL A 516 4.49 19.22 8.25
N GLU A 517 4.56 19.95 9.37
CA GLU A 517 3.33 20.19 10.17
C GLU A 517 2.41 21.19 9.47
N LYS A 518 2.96 22.29 8.95
CA LYS A 518 2.25 23.33 8.19
C LYS A 518 2.77 23.49 6.74
N PRO A 519 1.96 23.98 5.79
CA PRO A 519 2.39 24.17 4.40
C PRO A 519 3.60 25.11 4.21
N GLU A 520 3.77 26.10 5.08
CA GLU A 520 4.88 27.07 5.04
C GLU A 520 6.19 26.58 5.69
N ASP A 521 6.18 25.42 6.34
CA ASP A 521 7.35 24.88 7.04
C ASP A 521 8.47 24.45 6.07
N VAL A 522 9.71 24.86 6.35
CA VAL A 522 10.88 24.37 5.62
C VAL A 522 11.21 22.91 6.03
N PRO A 523 11.29 21.95 5.08
CA PRO A 523 11.58 20.55 5.39
C PRO A 523 12.87 20.33 6.18
N SER A 524 12.76 19.70 7.35
CA SER A 524 13.92 19.29 8.16
C SER A 524 14.77 18.21 7.46
N LYS A 525 15.99 18.01 7.96
CA LYS A 525 16.90 16.94 7.48
C LYS A 525 16.30 15.54 7.68
N SER A 526 15.52 15.32 8.75
CA SER A 526 14.83 14.06 9.01
C SER A 526 13.69 13.82 8.03
N GLN A 527 12.82 14.79 7.78
CA GLN A 527 11.72 14.67 6.81
C GLN A 527 12.24 14.40 5.39
N ARG A 528 13.28 15.13 4.95
CA ARG A 528 13.94 14.86 3.66
C ARG A 528 14.53 13.44 3.60
N SER A 529 15.18 12.97 4.66
CA SER A 529 15.67 11.59 4.76
C SER A 529 14.54 10.55 4.70
N THR A 530 13.40 10.81 5.35
CA THR A 530 12.22 9.93 5.30
C THR A 530 11.60 9.87 3.91
N ALA A 531 11.51 11.01 3.22
CA ALA A 531 11.03 11.06 1.84
C ALA A 531 11.97 10.31 0.89
N LYS A 532 13.30 10.50 0.97
CA LYS A 532 14.27 9.72 0.18
C LYS A 532 14.09 8.21 0.35
N THR A 533 13.96 7.71 1.58
CA THR A 533 13.71 6.28 1.83
C THR A 533 12.40 5.80 1.18
N ALA A 534 11.34 6.60 1.28
CA ALA A 534 10.03 6.28 0.72
C ALA A 534 10.00 6.35 -0.82
N LEU A 535 10.74 7.28 -1.42
CA LEU A 535 10.89 7.44 -2.88
C LEU A 535 11.75 6.34 -3.49
N ALA A 536 12.83 5.93 -2.82
CA ALA A 536 13.60 4.75 -3.21
C ALA A 536 12.74 3.48 -3.20
N ALA A 537 11.93 3.29 -2.16
CA ALA A 537 11.00 2.16 -2.07
C ALA A 537 9.91 2.22 -3.17
N LEU A 538 9.38 3.40 -3.49
CA LEU A 538 8.46 3.61 -4.62
C LEU A 538 9.13 3.28 -5.97
N SER A 539 10.38 3.69 -6.16
CA SER A 539 11.11 3.46 -7.40
C SER A 539 11.46 1.99 -7.61
N HIS A 540 11.88 1.29 -6.55
CA HIS A 540 12.04 -0.17 -6.57
C HIS A 540 10.71 -0.91 -6.83
N ALA A 541 9.58 -0.32 -6.42
CA ALA A 541 8.23 -0.77 -6.77
C ALA A 541 7.71 -0.25 -8.12
N GLY A 542 8.55 0.37 -8.95
CA GLY A 542 8.21 0.88 -10.29
C GLY A 542 7.25 2.08 -10.33
N LEU A 543 6.94 2.68 -9.16
CA LEU A 543 5.95 3.74 -8.99
C LEU A 543 6.52 5.17 -9.04
N ALA A 544 7.85 5.33 -8.97
CA ALA A 544 8.52 6.63 -9.07
C ALA A 544 9.83 6.51 -9.85
N THR A 545 10.23 7.59 -10.50
CA THR A 545 11.56 7.74 -11.14
C THR A 545 12.16 9.08 -10.74
N VAL A 546 13.49 9.16 -10.81
CA VAL A 546 14.27 10.39 -10.65
C VAL A 546 14.89 10.75 -12.01
N ASP A 547 15.08 12.04 -12.27
CA ASP A 547 15.79 12.57 -13.44
C ASP A 547 17.22 13.04 -13.11
N GLU A 548 17.95 13.50 -14.12
CA GLU A 548 19.33 14.00 -14.00
C GLU A 548 19.48 15.27 -13.16
N ASP A 549 18.38 16.01 -12.91
CA ASP A 549 18.33 17.18 -12.03
C ASP A 549 18.01 16.80 -10.57
N GLY A 550 17.71 15.52 -10.30
CA GLY A 550 17.30 15.02 -9.00
C GLY A 550 15.82 15.25 -8.67
N ARG A 551 15.00 15.63 -9.66
CA ARG A 551 13.55 15.78 -9.49
C ARG A 551 12.86 14.43 -9.68
N TRP A 552 11.72 14.28 -9.02
CA TRP A 552 10.95 13.04 -8.99
C TRP A 552 9.66 13.14 -9.79
N SER A 553 9.29 12.08 -10.49
CA SER A 553 8.03 11.96 -11.22
C SER A 553 7.37 10.60 -10.96
N ALA A 554 6.04 10.55 -11.11
CA ALA A 554 5.31 9.30 -11.02
C ALA A 554 5.68 8.39 -12.19
N ALA A 555 5.98 7.13 -11.91
CA ALA A 555 6.31 6.13 -12.91
C ALA A 555 5.26 5.01 -12.91
N THR A 556 5.11 4.34 -14.06
CA THR A 556 4.30 3.11 -14.21
C THR A 556 5.17 2.03 -14.85
N ARG A 557 6.29 1.70 -14.19
CA ARG A 557 7.21 0.65 -14.64
C ARG A 557 6.71 -0.72 -14.18
N PRO A 558 7.02 -1.81 -14.92
CA PRO A 558 6.81 -3.17 -14.42
C PRO A 558 7.51 -3.36 -13.08
N ARG A 559 6.81 -3.93 -12.11
CA ARG A 559 7.38 -4.27 -10.80
C ARG A 559 8.35 -5.43 -10.93
N SER A 560 9.35 -5.47 -10.06
CA SER A 560 10.19 -6.66 -9.94
C SER A 560 9.36 -7.82 -9.38
N MET A 561 9.62 -9.05 -9.83
CA MET A 561 8.94 -10.25 -9.33
C MET A 561 9.06 -10.41 -7.80
N ASN A 562 10.13 -9.86 -7.21
CA ASN A 562 10.36 -9.89 -5.77
C ASN A 562 9.42 -8.93 -5.03
N VAL A 563 9.15 -7.74 -5.58
CA VAL A 563 8.16 -6.80 -5.03
C VAL A 563 6.76 -7.41 -5.07
N ASP A 564 6.34 -7.96 -6.21
CA ASP A 564 5.01 -8.58 -6.32
C ASP A 564 4.87 -9.83 -5.44
N ARG A 565 5.93 -10.62 -5.26
CA ARG A 565 5.96 -11.75 -4.31
C ARG A 565 5.82 -11.30 -2.86
N ARG A 566 6.58 -10.27 -2.43
CA ARG A 566 6.48 -9.70 -1.07
C ARG A 566 5.09 -9.11 -0.81
N ALA A 567 4.55 -8.36 -1.78
CA ALA A 567 3.21 -7.77 -1.70
C ALA A 567 2.11 -8.85 -1.61
N SER A 568 2.19 -9.88 -2.45
CA SER A 568 1.24 -11.01 -2.44
C SER A 568 1.28 -11.78 -1.13
N ALA A 569 2.48 -12.07 -0.60
CA ALA A 569 2.65 -12.76 0.68
C ALA A 569 2.14 -11.92 1.87
N ALA A 570 2.35 -10.61 1.85
CA ALA A 570 1.82 -9.71 2.88
C ALA A 570 0.29 -9.63 2.84
N TYR A 571 -0.30 -9.54 1.64
CA TYR A 571 -1.75 -9.62 1.45
C TYR A 571 -2.33 -10.94 1.96
N ALA A 572 -1.72 -12.09 1.61
CA ALA A 572 -2.21 -13.41 2.01
C ALA A 572 -2.28 -13.56 3.53
N ARG A 573 -1.26 -13.11 4.28
CA ARG A 573 -1.28 -13.10 5.75
C ARG A 573 -2.42 -12.25 6.31
N GLN A 574 -2.63 -11.06 5.75
CA GLN A 574 -3.69 -10.16 6.23
C GLN A 574 -5.09 -10.66 5.87
N LEU A 575 -5.24 -11.31 4.71
CA LEU A 575 -6.49 -11.96 4.28
C LEU A 575 -6.86 -13.13 5.18
N ALA A 576 -5.90 -13.99 5.56
CA ALA A 576 -6.15 -15.09 6.49
C ALA A 576 -6.74 -14.60 7.83
N ILE A 577 -6.14 -13.56 8.42
CA ILE A 577 -6.64 -12.91 9.66
C ILE A 577 -8.05 -12.34 9.45
N VAL A 578 -8.31 -11.69 8.32
CA VAL A 578 -9.62 -11.10 8.02
C VAL A 578 -10.70 -12.16 7.80
N GLU A 579 -10.39 -13.27 7.13
CA GLU A 579 -11.33 -14.38 6.96
C GLU A 579 -11.59 -15.14 8.26
N GLU A 580 -10.59 -15.35 9.11
CA GLU A 580 -10.78 -15.90 10.45
C GLU A 580 -11.74 -15.02 11.28
N GLU A 581 -11.54 -13.69 11.26
CA GLU A 581 -12.46 -12.76 11.93
C GLU A 581 -13.87 -12.75 11.32
N ARG A 582 -13.99 -12.92 9.99
CA ARG A 582 -15.29 -13.01 9.30
C ARG A 582 -16.01 -14.30 9.69
N ALA A 583 -15.31 -15.44 9.70
CA ALA A 583 -15.84 -16.72 10.16
C ALA A 583 -16.29 -16.65 11.63
N ALA A 584 -15.46 -16.11 12.53
CA ALA A 584 -15.81 -15.93 13.93
C ALA A 584 -17.04 -15.03 14.14
N TYR A 585 -17.23 -13.99 13.31
CA TYR A 585 -18.42 -13.14 13.34
C TYR A 585 -19.70 -13.87 12.87
N ARG A 586 -19.60 -14.68 11.80
CA ARG A 586 -20.73 -15.45 11.24
C ARG A 586 -21.31 -16.45 12.24
N VAL A 587 -20.44 -17.18 12.96
CA VAL A 587 -20.82 -18.21 13.96
C VAL A 587 -21.77 -17.70 15.06
N GLY A 588 -21.80 -16.39 15.34
CA GLY A 588 -22.88 -15.77 16.10
C GLY A 588 -22.73 -15.82 17.63
N ALA A 589 -23.83 -16.08 18.34
CA ALA A 589 -23.98 -15.72 19.76
C ALA A 589 -22.95 -16.38 20.69
N THR A 590 -22.53 -17.62 20.41
CA THR A 590 -21.55 -18.38 21.21
C THR A 590 -20.08 -18.12 20.82
N SER A 591 -19.83 -17.25 19.84
CA SER A 591 -18.48 -16.99 19.34
C SER A 591 -17.58 -16.22 20.32
N SER A 592 -16.27 -16.39 20.16
CA SER A 592 -15.23 -15.57 20.79
C SER A 592 -15.41 -14.06 20.52
N TRP A 593 -16.04 -13.71 19.38
CA TRP A 593 -16.40 -12.34 19.02
C TRP A 593 -17.46 -11.75 19.96
N THR A 594 -18.52 -12.50 20.29
CA THR A 594 -19.57 -12.04 21.23
C THR A 594 -18.98 -11.86 22.63
N ALA A 595 -18.17 -12.81 23.10
CA ALA A 595 -17.45 -12.70 24.38
C ALA A 595 -16.43 -11.54 24.39
N GLY A 596 -15.77 -11.26 23.26
CA GLY A 596 -14.88 -10.10 23.09
C GLY A 596 -15.63 -8.77 23.11
N ARG A 597 -16.76 -8.69 22.41
CA ARG A 597 -17.65 -7.51 22.38
C ARG A 597 -18.22 -7.19 23.75
N ALA A 598 -18.72 -8.20 24.48
CA ALA A 598 -19.21 -8.03 25.85
C ALA A 598 -18.11 -7.50 26.80
N ARG A 599 -16.89 -8.06 26.73
CA ARG A 599 -15.72 -7.55 27.48
C ARG A 599 -15.37 -6.11 27.10
N ALA A 600 -15.39 -5.76 25.81
CA ALA A 600 -15.09 -4.40 25.35
C ALA A 600 -16.14 -3.38 25.84
N ILE A 601 -17.43 -3.74 25.79
CA ILE A 601 -18.52 -2.91 26.32
C ILE A 601 -18.41 -2.76 27.84
N LYS A 602 -18.16 -3.84 28.58
CA LYS A 602 -17.93 -3.79 30.03
C LYS A 602 -16.73 -2.89 30.38
N SER A 603 -15.64 -2.97 29.63
CA SER A 603 -14.47 -2.09 29.79
C SER A 603 -14.80 -0.61 29.51
N GLU A 604 -15.59 -0.33 28.48
CA GLU A 604 -15.95 1.04 28.13
C GLU A 604 -16.97 1.64 29.12
N LEU A 605 -17.95 0.85 29.58
CA LEU A 605 -18.85 1.23 30.67
C LEU A 605 -18.09 1.46 31.98
N ALA A 606 -17.08 0.64 32.28
CA ALA A 606 -16.22 0.85 33.44
C ALA A 606 -15.43 2.18 33.36
N LYS A 607 -14.91 2.55 32.18
CA LYS A 607 -14.28 3.87 31.96
C LYS A 607 -15.27 5.02 32.10
N GLN A 608 -16.46 4.89 31.53
CA GLN A 608 -17.52 5.91 31.63
C GLN A 608 -17.97 6.09 33.08
N LYS A 609 -18.12 4.98 33.83
CA LYS A 609 -18.42 5.01 35.26
C LYS A 609 -17.27 5.62 36.06
N ALA A 610 -16.02 5.20 35.86
CA ALA A 610 -14.86 5.78 36.55
C ALA A 610 -14.71 7.29 36.25
N TRP A 611 -14.93 7.71 34.99
CA TRP A 611 -14.97 9.14 34.63
C TRP A 611 -16.09 9.88 35.36
N TRP A 612 -17.29 9.31 35.45
CA TRP A 612 -18.44 9.92 36.13
C TRP A 612 -18.24 9.98 37.66
N ASP A 613 -17.73 8.91 38.26
CA ASP A 613 -17.47 8.83 39.70
C ASP A 613 -16.35 9.79 40.14
N ASN A 614 -15.35 10.03 39.27
CA ASN A 614 -14.29 11.02 39.46
C ASN A 614 -14.78 12.48 39.36
N LEU A 615 -16.04 12.74 38.97
CA LEU A 615 -16.63 14.08 39.04
C LEU A 615 -17.13 14.38 40.46
N SER A 616 -16.91 15.61 40.92
CA SER A 616 -17.45 16.08 42.20
C SER A 616 -18.98 15.94 42.24
N PRO A 617 -19.60 15.76 43.42
CA PRO A 617 -21.06 15.67 43.54
C PRO A 617 -21.79 16.87 42.92
N ALA A 618 -21.23 18.08 43.08
CA ALA A 618 -21.74 19.30 42.46
C ALA A 618 -21.69 19.24 40.92
N ALA A 619 -20.56 18.85 40.32
CA ALA A 619 -20.44 18.72 38.86
C ALA A 619 -21.33 17.62 38.27
N ARG A 620 -21.59 16.54 39.03
CA ARG A 620 -22.59 15.52 38.65
C ARG A 620 -24.01 16.09 38.69
N ALA A 621 -24.38 16.77 39.77
CA ALA A 621 -25.69 17.39 39.93
C ALA A 621 -25.97 18.47 38.87
N GLU A 622 -25.01 19.35 38.60
CA GLU A 622 -25.06 20.37 37.56
C GLU A 622 -25.32 19.72 36.19
N ARG A 623 -24.45 18.79 35.75
CA ARG A 623 -24.56 18.12 34.44
C ARG A 623 -25.87 17.34 34.30
N SER A 624 -26.32 16.68 35.36
CA SER A 624 -27.62 16.01 35.39
C SER A 624 -28.79 16.98 35.26
N SER A 625 -28.71 18.16 35.88
CA SER A 625 -29.72 19.22 35.77
C SER A 625 -29.70 19.87 34.38
N SER A 626 -28.53 20.18 33.81
CA SER A 626 -28.42 20.71 32.44
C SER A 626 -29.01 19.75 31.41
N LYS A 627 -28.70 18.44 31.51
CA LYS A 627 -29.27 17.43 30.59
C LYS A 627 -30.74 17.14 30.83
N ARG A 628 -31.25 17.34 32.05
CA ARG A 628 -32.68 17.31 32.34
C ARG A 628 -33.40 18.49 31.68
N LEU A 629 -32.86 19.70 31.83
CA LEU A 629 -33.40 20.92 31.22
C LEU A 629 -33.39 20.84 29.68
N GLU A 630 -32.29 20.40 29.08
CA GLU A 630 -32.18 20.16 27.64
C GLU A 630 -33.24 19.17 27.14
N PHE A 631 -33.55 18.13 27.92
CA PHE A 631 -34.60 17.16 27.60
C PHE A 631 -36.02 17.74 27.80
N GLU A 632 -36.25 18.50 28.86
CA GLU A 632 -37.54 19.14 29.17
C GLU A 632 -37.90 20.25 28.16
N GLN A 633 -36.90 20.91 27.55
CA GLN A 633 -37.08 21.89 26.47
C GLN A 633 -37.38 21.27 25.09
N MET A 634 -37.18 19.96 24.90
CA MET A 634 -37.53 19.27 23.65
C MET A 634 -39.03 19.06 23.53
N SER A 635 -39.56 19.12 22.30
CA SER A 635 -40.96 18.75 22.03
C SER A 635 -41.21 17.26 22.32
N LEU A 636 -42.45 16.87 22.61
CA LEU A 636 -42.80 15.47 22.91
C LEU A 636 -42.34 14.49 21.80
N THR A 637 -42.40 14.91 20.54
CA THR A 637 -41.87 14.14 19.39
C THR A 637 -40.37 13.98 19.44
N GLN A 638 -39.62 15.05 19.74
CA GLN A 638 -38.15 15.01 19.91
C GLN A 638 -37.75 14.15 21.12
N GLN A 639 -38.46 14.26 22.23
CA GLN A 639 -38.27 13.43 23.42
C GLN A 639 -38.49 11.93 23.11
N SER A 640 -39.53 11.60 22.34
CA SER A 640 -39.82 10.23 21.90
C SER A 640 -38.72 9.68 20.98
N ALA A 641 -38.32 10.45 19.96
CA ALA A 641 -37.23 10.09 19.06
C ALA A 641 -35.89 9.91 19.79
N LEU A 642 -35.61 10.75 20.79
CA LEU A 642 -34.41 10.64 21.62
C LEU A 642 -34.41 9.37 22.47
N LYS A 643 -35.54 9.02 23.11
CA LYS A 643 -35.70 7.75 23.84
C LYS A 643 -35.49 6.54 22.93
N ALA A 644 -36.13 6.52 21.75
CA ALA A 644 -35.97 5.44 20.77
C ALA A 644 -34.49 5.29 20.33
N ARG A 645 -33.84 6.40 19.96
CA ARG A 645 -32.42 6.43 19.54
C ARG A 645 -31.46 5.94 20.63
N ILE A 646 -31.78 6.15 21.91
CA ILE A 646 -30.98 5.66 23.05
C ILE A 646 -31.21 4.15 23.23
N ALA A 647 -32.46 3.67 23.21
CA ALA A 647 -32.77 2.24 23.28
C ALA A 647 -32.17 1.46 22.09
N GLU A 648 -32.29 1.96 20.86
CA GLU A 648 -31.63 1.40 19.67
C GLU A 648 -30.11 1.39 19.75
N ARG A 649 -29.51 2.33 20.48
CA ARG A 649 -28.05 2.32 20.75
C ARG A 649 -27.69 1.21 21.74
N ARG A 650 -28.53 0.94 22.74
CA ARG A 650 -28.36 -0.19 23.68
C ARG A 650 -28.57 -1.54 23.00
N ALA A 651 -29.61 -1.68 22.19
CA ALA A 651 -29.84 -2.85 21.35
C ALA A 651 -28.66 -3.11 20.38
N ARG A 652 -28.12 -2.05 19.74
CA ARG A 652 -26.87 -2.14 18.94
C ARG A 652 -25.61 -2.40 19.77
N ALA A 653 -25.64 -2.23 21.09
CA ALA A 653 -24.60 -2.74 21.98
C ALA A 653 -24.82 -4.23 22.36
N GLY A 654 -26.02 -4.78 22.15
CA GLY A 654 -26.41 -6.11 22.63
C GLY A 654 -26.88 -6.10 24.09
N LEU A 655 -27.36 -4.95 24.57
CA LEU A 655 -28.08 -4.83 25.84
C LEU A 655 -29.58 -4.84 25.54
N ASP A 656 -30.33 -5.67 26.24
CA ASP A 656 -31.79 -5.63 26.19
C ASP A 656 -32.34 -4.43 26.98
N GLU A 657 -33.38 -3.78 26.43
CA GLU A 657 -33.94 -2.54 27.01
C GLU A 657 -34.86 -2.85 28.21
N LEU A 658 -35.53 -4.01 28.23
CA LEU A 658 -36.36 -4.45 29.36
C LEU A 658 -35.49 -4.85 30.55
N GLU A 659 -34.45 -5.68 30.33
CA GLU A 659 -33.46 -6.01 31.37
C GLU A 659 -32.81 -4.75 31.94
N HIS A 660 -32.42 -3.80 31.07
CA HIS A 660 -31.83 -2.52 31.49
C HIS A 660 -32.82 -1.68 32.32
N TYR A 661 -34.09 -1.62 31.91
CA TYR A 661 -35.14 -0.91 32.64
C TYR A 661 -35.41 -1.53 34.02
N CYS A 662 -35.53 -2.86 34.10
CA CYS A 662 -35.70 -3.59 35.36
C CYS A 662 -34.48 -3.51 36.28
N ALA A 663 -33.25 -3.45 35.74
CA ALA A 663 -32.04 -3.20 36.52
C ALA A 663 -31.99 -1.75 37.03
N TRP A 664 -32.38 -0.78 36.20
CA TRP A 664 -32.47 0.64 36.58
C TRP A 664 -33.51 0.87 37.69
N LEU A 665 -34.71 0.29 37.57
CA LEU A 665 -35.75 0.36 38.61
C LEU A 665 -35.24 -0.17 39.96
N ARG A 666 -34.63 -1.37 39.97
CA ARG A 666 -34.05 -1.98 41.19
C ARG A 666 -32.87 -1.21 41.78
N SER A 667 -32.25 -0.31 41.03
CA SER A 667 -31.11 0.51 41.49
C SER A 667 -31.50 1.83 42.16
N ILE A 668 -32.79 2.21 42.16
CA ILE A 668 -33.26 3.47 42.72
C ILE A 668 -33.85 3.23 44.12
N PRO A 669 -33.39 3.95 45.16
CA PRO A 669 -34.00 3.94 46.49
C PRO A 669 -35.50 4.28 46.46
N ALA A 670 -36.29 3.67 47.34
CA ALA A 670 -37.75 3.79 47.35
C ALA A 670 -38.24 5.24 47.53
N ASP A 671 -37.59 5.98 48.41
CA ASP A 671 -37.80 7.41 48.66
C ASP A 671 -37.47 8.26 47.42
N GLU A 672 -36.33 7.99 46.76
CA GLU A 672 -35.96 8.67 45.52
C GLU A 672 -36.95 8.36 44.38
N PHE A 673 -37.43 7.11 44.29
CA PHE A 673 -38.43 6.73 43.28
C PHE A 673 -39.73 7.51 43.46
N VAL A 674 -40.22 7.65 44.70
CA VAL A 674 -41.42 8.43 44.98
C VAL A 674 -41.20 9.92 44.71
N ALA A 675 -40.07 10.50 45.16
CA ALA A 675 -39.74 11.90 44.88
C ALA A 675 -39.72 12.20 43.36
N ARG A 676 -39.06 11.34 42.57
CA ARG A 676 -39.05 11.43 41.09
C ARG A 676 -40.44 11.26 40.47
N SER A 677 -41.32 10.48 41.09
CA SER A 677 -42.68 10.24 40.62
C SER A 677 -43.61 11.42 40.92
N LEU A 678 -43.50 12.04 42.10
CA LEU A 678 -44.20 13.28 42.45
C LEU A 678 -43.76 14.45 41.57
N ASP A 679 -42.46 14.61 41.33
CA ASP A 679 -41.90 15.59 40.38
C ASP A 679 -42.45 15.37 38.95
N ARG A 680 -42.54 14.11 38.50
CA ARG A 680 -43.17 13.77 37.21
C ARG A 680 -44.67 14.08 37.17
N LYS A 681 -45.41 13.80 38.26
CA LYS A 681 -46.85 14.12 38.39
C LYS A 681 -47.07 15.64 38.30
N ALA A 682 -46.29 16.43 39.05
CA ALA A 682 -46.35 17.88 39.02
C ALA A 682 -46.03 18.47 37.64
N ARG A 683 -44.99 17.97 36.94
CA ARG A 683 -44.72 18.36 35.54
C ARG A 683 -45.87 17.99 34.60
N PHE A 684 -46.41 16.78 34.71
CA PHE A 684 -47.51 16.32 33.86
C PHE A 684 -48.80 17.15 34.04
N GLN A 685 -49.08 17.63 35.25
CA GLN A 685 -50.21 18.52 35.54
C GLN A 685 -50.07 19.91 34.88
N ARG A 686 -48.84 20.38 34.62
CA ARG A 686 -48.56 21.67 33.95
C ARG A 686 -48.76 21.63 32.43
N LEU A 687 -48.89 20.45 31.83
CA LEU A 687 -49.12 20.29 30.40
C LEU A 687 -50.59 20.60 30.04
N SER A 688 -50.81 21.13 28.83
CA SER A 688 -52.17 21.28 28.29
C SER A 688 -52.86 19.91 28.10
N PRO A 689 -54.20 19.86 28.00
CA PRO A 689 -54.92 18.60 27.80
C PRO A 689 -54.45 17.81 26.56
N ALA A 690 -54.13 18.50 25.46
CA ALA A 690 -53.62 17.88 24.24
C ALA A 690 -52.21 17.29 24.44
N GLU A 691 -51.30 18.03 25.09
CA GLU A 691 -49.95 17.55 25.40
C GLU A 691 -49.96 16.39 26.40
N ARG A 692 -50.90 16.36 27.36
CA ARG A 692 -51.10 15.21 28.26
C ARG A 692 -51.47 13.96 27.47
N GLY A 693 -52.40 14.06 26.53
CA GLY A 693 -52.76 12.96 25.63
C GLY A 693 -51.59 12.46 24.79
N ALA A 694 -50.85 13.39 24.16
CA ALA A 694 -49.68 13.06 23.35
C ALA A 694 -48.54 12.42 24.19
N SER A 695 -48.33 12.88 25.42
CA SER A 695 -47.31 12.36 26.33
C SER A 695 -47.62 10.93 26.80
N ILE A 696 -48.88 10.64 27.12
CA ILE A 696 -49.36 9.27 27.40
C ILE A 696 -49.15 8.37 26.17
N ALA A 697 -49.63 8.79 25.00
CA ALA A 697 -49.54 8.00 23.77
C ALA A 697 -48.08 7.68 23.38
N ALA A 698 -47.17 8.66 23.48
CA ALA A 698 -45.75 8.47 23.21
C ALA A 698 -45.10 7.50 24.22
N TRP A 699 -45.49 7.55 25.50
CA TRP A 699 -45.00 6.60 26.50
C TRP A 699 -45.52 5.18 26.28
N ASP A 700 -46.81 5.02 25.95
CA ASP A 700 -47.40 3.72 25.67
C ASP A 700 -46.89 3.09 24.38
N GLN A 701 -46.57 3.89 23.37
CA GLN A 701 -45.88 3.43 22.16
C GLN A 701 -44.46 2.95 22.51
N HIS A 702 -43.73 3.69 23.34
CA HIS A 702 -42.39 3.31 23.78
C HIS A 702 -42.41 2.01 24.62
N ARG A 703 -43.34 1.88 25.57
CA ARG A 703 -43.51 0.64 26.37
C ARG A 703 -43.86 -0.56 25.49
N ARG A 704 -44.78 -0.42 24.54
CA ARG A 704 -45.13 -1.47 23.58
C ARG A 704 -43.95 -1.86 22.69
N ARG A 705 -43.16 -0.89 22.21
CA ARG A 705 -42.01 -1.12 21.30
C ARG A 705 -40.85 -1.88 21.96
N TYR A 706 -40.65 -1.73 23.27
CA TYR A 706 -39.52 -2.31 24.01
C TYR A 706 -39.94 -3.26 25.14
N GLY A 707 -41.20 -3.73 25.17
CA GLY A 707 -41.67 -4.73 26.13
C GLY A 707 -41.75 -4.27 27.59
N LEU A 708 -41.72 -2.95 27.87
CA LEU A 708 -41.56 -2.36 29.22
C LEU A 708 -42.86 -2.40 30.06
N GLN A 709 -43.54 -3.55 30.11
CA GLN A 709 -44.79 -3.71 30.83
C GLN A 709 -44.56 -3.87 32.35
N THR A 710 -44.73 -2.77 33.08
CA THR A 710 -45.17 -2.84 34.48
C THR A 710 -46.67 -3.16 34.52
N GLN A 711 -47.08 -3.98 35.51
CA GLN A 711 -48.49 -4.37 35.71
C GLN A 711 -49.40 -3.14 35.66
N GLN A 712 -50.51 -3.22 34.93
CA GLN A 712 -51.56 -2.20 35.04
C GLN A 712 -52.22 -2.32 36.41
N PRO A 713 -52.20 -1.27 37.27
CA PRO A 713 -53.16 -1.19 38.35
C PRO A 713 -54.53 -1.01 37.70
N GLY A 714 -55.46 -1.93 37.96
CA GLY A 714 -56.79 -1.92 37.35
C GLY A 714 -57.48 -0.57 37.53
N SER A 715 -58.04 -0.05 36.43
CA SER A 715 -58.71 1.24 36.41
C SER A 715 -59.93 1.26 37.34
N SER A 716 -59.77 1.89 38.50
CA SER A 716 -60.90 2.37 39.30
C SER A 716 -60.58 3.77 39.82
N VAL A 717 -61.45 4.72 39.49
CA VAL A 717 -61.40 6.08 40.05
C VAL A 717 -61.75 5.96 41.54
N ARG A 718 -60.81 6.29 42.41
CA ARG A 718 -61.03 6.40 43.86
C ARG A 718 -60.65 7.81 44.36
N PRO A 719 -61.32 8.32 45.40
CA PRO A 719 -61.14 9.70 45.87
C PRO A 719 -59.75 9.93 46.48
N ALA A 720 -59.46 11.19 46.79
CA ALA A 720 -58.14 11.67 47.20
C ALA A 720 -57.50 10.81 48.30
N ARG A 721 -56.45 10.08 47.92
CA ARG A 721 -55.59 9.32 48.83
C ARG A 721 -54.75 10.26 49.69
N SER A 722 -54.49 9.86 50.92
CA SER A 722 -53.49 10.50 51.77
C SER A 722 -52.09 10.39 51.15
N ALA A 723 -51.16 11.25 51.55
CA ALA A 723 -49.78 11.22 51.07
C ALA A 723 -49.05 9.90 51.40
N ALA A 724 -49.50 9.16 52.43
CA ALA A 724 -49.00 7.83 52.77
C ALA A 724 -49.50 6.75 51.79
N GLU A 725 -50.81 6.72 51.50
CA GLU A 725 -51.39 5.79 50.52
C GLU A 725 -50.89 6.07 49.08
N GLU A 726 -50.62 7.35 48.74
CA GLU A 726 -50.01 7.69 47.46
C GLU A 726 -48.53 7.27 47.39
N ARG A 727 -47.76 7.37 48.49
CA ARG A 727 -46.41 6.77 48.58
C ARG A 727 -46.47 5.25 48.36
N GLN A 728 -47.37 4.56 49.06
CA GLN A 728 -47.50 3.10 49.01
C GLN A 728 -47.88 2.58 47.61
N ALA A 729 -48.73 3.33 46.89
CA ALA A 729 -49.16 2.99 45.53
C ALA A 729 -48.16 3.35 44.41
N LEU A 730 -47.11 4.11 44.72
CA LEU A 730 -46.05 4.49 43.76
C LEU A 730 -44.88 3.50 43.76
N LEU A 731 -44.71 2.66 44.78
CA LEU A 731 -43.62 1.68 44.83
C LEU A 731 -43.92 0.46 43.95
N PRO A 732 -42.96 -0.05 43.15
CA PRO A 732 -43.21 -1.15 42.21
C PRO A 732 -43.84 -2.41 42.80
N ASP A 733 -43.45 -2.78 44.02
CA ASP A 733 -43.87 -4.02 44.71
C ASP A 733 -44.61 -3.76 46.04
N GLY A 734 -44.83 -2.49 46.41
CA GLY A 734 -45.38 -2.09 47.71
C GLY A 734 -44.43 -2.24 48.91
N GLU A 735 -44.76 -1.58 50.03
CA GLU A 735 -43.87 -1.55 51.22
C GLU A 735 -43.69 -2.93 51.86
N ASN A 736 -44.75 -3.72 51.97
CA ASN A 736 -44.68 -5.04 52.62
C ASN A 736 -43.73 -6.00 51.90
N VAL A 737 -43.67 -5.99 50.56
CA VAL A 737 -42.75 -6.83 49.78
C VAL A 737 -41.33 -6.27 49.81
N ARG A 738 -41.17 -4.94 49.79
CA ARG A 738 -39.87 -4.27 50.00
C ARG A 738 -39.29 -4.66 51.36
N ASP A 739 -40.08 -4.59 52.41
CA ASP A 739 -39.65 -4.78 53.79
C ASP A 739 -39.43 -6.27 54.09
N ALA A 740 -40.25 -7.17 53.54
CA ALA A 740 -39.94 -8.60 53.52
C ALA A 740 -38.59 -8.88 52.83
N ALA A 741 -38.35 -8.35 51.62
CA ALA A 741 -37.09 -8.55 50.91
C ALA A 741 -35.90 -7.83 51.58
N PHE A 742 -36.12 -6.77 52.36
CA PHE A 742 -35.08 -6.14 53.18
C PHE A 742 -34.75 -6.99 54.42
N LEU A 743 -35.76 -7.47 55.13
CA LEU A 743 -35.62 -8.38 56.27
C LEU A 743 -34.99 -9.71 55.86
N GLU A 744 -35.31 -10.25 54.69
CA GLU A 744 -34.70 -11.46 54.12
C GLU A 744 -33.21 -11.24 53.81
N ARG A 745 -32.83 -10.08 53.25
CA ARG A 745 -31.43 -9.69 53.04
C ARG A 745 -30.67 -9.41 54.34
N GLN A 746 -31.34 -8.89 55.37
CA GLN A 746 -30.78 -8.74 56.71
C GLN A 746 -30.59 -10.12 57.36
N GLY A 747 -31.58 -11.02 57.28
CA GLY A 747 -31.50 -12.39 57.78
C GLY A 747 -30.36 -13.19 57.14
N ALA A 748 -30.16 -13.05 55.82
CA ALA A 748 -29.04 -13.66 55.11
C ALA A 748 -27.66 -13.13 55.56
N LEU A 749 -27.57 -11.90 56.07
CA LEU A 749 -26.34 -11.35 56.65
C LEU A 749 -26.03 -11.95 58.04
N PHE A 750 -27.06 -12.27 58.85
CA PHE A 750 -26.89 -12.89 60.17
C PHE A 750 -26.74 -14.42 60.10
N GLN A 751 -27.33 -15.10 59.11
CA GLN A 751 -27.07 -16.53 58.86
C GLN A 751 -25.63 -16.79 58.38
N GLY A 752 -24.95 -15.77 57.83
CA GLY A 752 -23.53 -15.85 57.48
C GLY A 752 -22.57 -15.81 58.67
N THR A 753 -23.01 -15.40 59.87
CA THR A 753 -22.16 -15.31 61.07
C THR A 753 -22.20 -16.55 61.97
N ASP A 754 -23.29 -17.32 61.98
CA ASP A 754 -23.41 -18.50 62.86
C ASP A 754 -22.58 -19.70 62.37
N HIS A 755 -22.28 -19.78 61.06
CA HIS A 755 -21.38 -20.81 60.50
C HIS A 755 -19.89 -20.63 60.80
N LEU A 756 -19.51 -19.65 61.64
CA LEU A 756 -18.13 -19.45 62.12
C LEU A 756 -17.99 -19.53 63.65
N ALA A 757 -19.05 -19.92 64.37
CA ALA A 757 -19.05 -19.99 65.84
C ALA A 757 -19.20 -21.41 66.42
N THR A 758 -19.66 -22.40 65.64
CA THR A 758 -19.80 -23.80 66.07
C THR A 758 -19.57 -24.79 64.92
N GLY A 759 -18.42 -25.50 64.95
CA GLY A 759 -18.08 -26.57 63.99
C GLY A 759 -16.64 -26.52 63.53
#